data_AF-A0A3S3MUI4-F1
#
_entry.id   AF-A0A3S3MUI4-F1
#
_cell.length_a   1.000
_cell.length_b   1.000
_cell.length_c   1.000
_cell.angle_alpha   90.00
_cell.angle_beta   90.00
_cell.angle_gamma   90.00
#
_symmetry.space_group_name_H-M   'P 1'
#
loop_
_entity.id
_entity.type
_entity.pdbx_description
1 polymer ?
#
loop_
_entity_poly.entity_id
_entity_poly.type
_entity_poly.pdbx_seq_one_letter_code
_entity_poly.pdbx_strand_id
1 'polypeptide(L)'
;MASRSYSNLLELCSSDPPSFRMSRRIPRVMTVAGIISDLDDEADVGSCSSSSVTRDRTIIVANQLPIRAQRKQDGKGWIFSWDEDSLLLQLKDGLGDDDVEVIYVGCLREEIHPSEQDEVSQILLETFKCAPTFISPDLFSRYYHGYCKQQLWPLFHYMLPLSPDLGGRFDRSLWQAYVSVNKIFADKILEVINPEDDFVWVHDYHLMVLPTFLRKRFNRVKLGFFLHSPFPSSEIYKTLPVREELLRALLNSDLIGFHTFDYARHFLSCCGRMLGLSYESKRGYIGLEYYGRTVSIKILPVGIHMGQLRSALGLPVTEAKVAELIKQFRDRGRIMLLGVDDMDIFKGITLKLLAMEQLLRQHPECRGKVVLVQIANPARGRGKDVKEVQAETYATVKRINQTFGMAGYEPVVLIDRPLQFYERIAYYVVAECCLVTAVRDGMNLIPYEYIISRQGNESLDKVLGLSPSTPKKSMLVVSEFIGCSPSLSGAIRVNPWNIDAVAEAMDSALEMAEPEKQLRHEKHFRYVSTHDVGYWAHSFLQDLERTCKDHSRHRCWGIGFGLKFRVLSLDTNFRKLSMDHIVSAYRRTKIRAILLDYDGTLMPHASIDKSPSSNSIDILNSLCRDKNNMVFLVSARRRTTLSEWFSSCENLVIAAEHGYFLRLKRDAEWETCVPGVDFSWKQIAEPVMKLYTETTDGSTIEDKESSLVWCYEDSDPDFGSCQAKELLDHLESVLANEPVSVKSGHHIVEVKPQGVSKGIVAGHLLSTMRDREMLPDFVLCIGDDRSDEDMFEVITSAVAGPSLAPTAEVFACTVGRKPSKAKYFLDDIAESGRLMQGLASVSDQAAGGSLHIA
;
A
#
# COMPACT_ATOMS: atom_id res chain seq x y z
N MET A 1 40.96 17.27 -7.37
CA MET A 1 41.36 17.61 -8.75
C MET A 1 40.32 17.05 -9.69
N ALA A 2 39.81 17.89 -10.58
CA ALA A 2 38.77 17.55 -11.55
C ALA A 2 39.29 16.59 -12.62
N SER A 3 38.43 15.69 -13.10
CA SER A 3 38.43 15.31 -14.51
C SER A 3 37.03 14.90 -14.95
N ARG A 4 36.52 15.66 -15.92
CA ARG A 4 35.33 15.39 -16.72
C ARG A 4 35.72 14.47 -17.86
N SER A 5 34.88 13.49 -18.17
CA SER A 5 34.79 12.94 -19.53
C SER A 5 33.49 12.16 -19.72
N TYR A 6 32.46 12.86 -20.20
CA TYR A 6 31.39 12.29 -21.02
C TYR A 6 31.78 12.52 -22.48
N SER A 7 31.75 11.47 -23.31
CA SER A 7 31.38 11.54 -24.74
C SER A 7 31.34 10.14 -25.36
N ASN A 8 30.21 9.89 -26.03
CA ASN A 8 30.03 9.11 -27.26
C ASN A 8 30.12 7.58 -27.23
N LEU A 9 28.96 6.95 -27.42
CA LEU A 9 28.76 5.81 -28.34
C LEU A 9 27.24 5.58 -28.55
N LEU A 10 26.60 6.46 -29.33
CA LEU A 10 25.27 6.25 -29.93
C LEU A 10 25.18 7.12 -31.20
N GLU A 11 25.65 6.62 -32.33
CA GLU A 11 25.28 7.11 -33.66
C GLU A 11 25.71 6.10 -34.76
N LEU A 12 24.77 5.26 -35.20
CA LEU A 12 24.64 4.53 -36.47
C LEU A 12 23.22 3.92 -36.38
N CYS A 13 22.16 4.35 -37.06
CA CYS A 13 22.02 4.84 -38.43
C CYS A 13 20.88 5.88 -38.53
N SER A 14 21.09 6.89 -39.37
CA SER A 14 20.14 7.94 -39.74
C SER A 14 19.55 7.70 -41.14
N SER A 15 18.33 8.20 -41.35
CA SER A 15 17.85 8.66 -42.67
C SER A 15 16.82 9.79 -42.46
N ASP A 16 17.28 11.01 -42.75
CA ASP A 16 16.63 12.36 -42.72
C ASP A 16 15.74 12.64 -43.98
N PRO A 17 15.12 13.84 -44.20
CA PRO A 17 14.27 14.75 -43.39
C PRO A 17 13.03 15.25 -44.25
N PRO A 18 12.28 16.39 -44.03
CA PRO A 18 12.77 17.79 -43.96
C PRO A 18 12.09 18.74 -42.93
N SER A 19 12.74 19.90 -42.80
CA SER A 19 12.61 21.06 -41.91
C SER A 19 11.28 21.84 -41.89
N PHE A 20 10.91 22.44 -40.74
CA PHE A 20 10.31 23.79 -40.68
C PHE A 20 10.71 24.57 -39.39
N ARG A 21 10.76 25.90 -39.56
CA ARG A 21 11.41 26.94 -38.74
C ARG A 21 10.74 27.20 -37.37
N MET A 22 11.53 27.36 -36.30
CA MET A 22 11.07 28.03 -35.06
C MET A 22 11.46 29.51 -35.05
N SER A 23 10.49 30.36 -34.69
CA SER A 23 10.65 31.80 -34.46
C SER A 23 10.58 32.12 -32.95
N ARG A 24 11.67 32.74 -32.46
CA ARG A 24 11.82 33.81 -31.42
C ARG A 24 10.86 33.82 -30.21
N ARG A 25 11.37 33.59 -28.97
CA ARG A 25 11.91 34.54 -27.93
C ARG A 25 10.79 35.33 -27.22
N ILE A 26 10.69 35.58 -25.89
CA ILE A 26 11.51 35.62 -24.63
C ILE A 26 10.54 36.16 -23.50
N PRO A 27 10.82 36.25 -22.16
CA PRO A 27 12.05 36.07 -21.39
C PRO A 27 12.03 35.12 -20.17
N ARG A 28 13.21 34.55 -19.89
CA ARG A 28 13.73 34.21 -18.56
C ARG A 28 14.63 35.35 -18.05
N VAL A 29 14.56 35.65 -16.75
CA VAL A 29 15.48 36.45 -15.92
C VAL A 29 15.28 35.93 -14.48
N MET A 30 16.24 35.59 -13.61
CA MET A 30 17.70 35.52 -13.64
C MET A 30 18.23 34.47 -12.61
N THR A 31 19.38 33.89 -12.93
CA THR A 31 20.51 33.35 -12.12
C THR A 31 20.58 33.74 -10.62
N VAL A 32 21.11 32.91 -9.70
CA VAL A 32 22.55 32.70 -9.41
C VAL A 32 22.80 31.41 -8.58
N ALA A 33 24.01 30.84 -8.71
CA ALA A 33 24.60 29.78 -7.87
C ALA A 33 25.62 30.33 -6.85
N GLY A 34 25.71 29.71 -5.66
CA GLY A 34 26.80 29.90 -4.66
C GLY A 34 26.60 28.92 -3.49
N ILE A 35 27.44 27.90 -3.34
CA ILE A 35 28.52 27.78 -2.33
C ILE A 35 28.03 28.07 -0.90
N ILE A 36 27.90 27.00 -0.12
CA ILE A 36 27.64 27.01 1.32
C ILE A 36 28.96 27.30 2.03
N SER A 37 28.97 28.34 2.87
CA SER A 37 29.94 28.49 3.95
C SER A 37 29.20 28.77 5.25
N ASP A 38 29.49 27.95 6.26
CA ASP A 38 29.09 28.12 7.65
C ASP A 38 29.57 29.47 8.21
N LEU A 39 28.77 30.09 9.08
CA LEU A 39 29.16 30.76 10.33
C LEU A 39 27.92 31.37 11.02
N ASP A 40 27.84 31.15 12.33
CA ASP A 40 26.83 31.64 13.28
C ASP A 40 26.76 33.18 13.36
N ASP A 41 25.57 33.72 13.65
CA ASP A 41 25.36 34.72 14.73
C ASP A 41 23.87 35.04 14.94
N GLU A 42 23.50 35.24 16.21
CA GLU A 42 22.16 35.60 16.69
C GLU A 42 21.76 37.07 16.47
N ALA A 43 20.44 37.29 16.42
CA ALA A 43 19.65 38.43 16.96
C ALA A 43 18.65 39.07 15.98
N ASP A 44 17.41 39.21 16.47
CA ASP A 44 16.21 39.89 15.94
C ASP A 44 16.47 41.22 15.22
N VAL A 45 15.66 41.56 14.19
CA VAL A 45 14.55 42.55 14.21
C VAL A 45 13.83 42.51 12.84
N GLY A 46 12.50 42.51 12.86
CA GLY A 46 11.64 42.21 11.72
C GLY A 46 11.63 43.16 10.52
N SER A 47 11.14 42.61 9.40
CA SER A 47 10.47 43.37 8.35
C SER A 47 9.32 42.55 7.80
N CYS A 48 8.14 43.18 7.72
CA CYS A 48 6.91 42.61 7.21
C CYS A 48 7.04 42.33 5.70
N SER A 49 7.23 41.06 5.32
CA SER A 49 6.78 40.55 4.03
C SER A 49 5.40 39.94 4.24
N SER A 50 4.39 40.45 3.54
CA SER A 50 3.05 39.87 3.50
C SER A 50 3.14 38.37 3.22
N SER A 51 2.81 37.54 4.21
CA SER A 51 2.64 36.11 4.04
C SER A 51 1.49 35.90 3.06
N SER A 52 1.79 35.61 1.80
CA SER A 52 0.82 34.94 0.94
C SER A 52 0.46 33.65 1.66
N VAL A 53 -0.79 33.52 2.09
CA VAL A 53 -1.32 32.27 2.65
C VAL A 53 -1.05 31.18 1.61
N THR A 54 -0.08 30.31 1.88
CA THR A 54 0.23 29.17 1.01
C THR A 54 -0.96 28.23 1.13
N ARG A 55 -1.86 28.26 0.15
CA ARG A 55 -2.92 27.26 0.01
C ARG A 55 -2.26 25.93 -0.27
N ASP A 56 -2.65 24.90 0.48
CA ASP A 56 -2.21 23.55 0.19
C ASP A 56 -2.74 23.14 -1.18
N ARG A 57 -1.93 22.40 -1.95
CA ARG A 57 -2.29 22.04 -3.33
C ARG A 57 -2.24 20.54 -3.53
N THR A 58 -3.32 20.02 -4.11
CA THR A 58 -3.50 18.58 -4.37
C THR A 58 -3.68 18.33 -5.86
N ILE A 59 -2.87 17.43 -6.40
CA ILE A 59 -2.94 16.97 -7.78
C ILE A 59 -3.65 15.62 -7.81
N ILE A 60 -4.85 15.61 -8.36
CA ILE A 60 -5.65 14.39 -8.56
C ILE A 60 -5.33 13.82 -9.93
N VAL A 61 -4.86 12.57 -9.96
CA VAL A 61 -4.45 11.90 -11.18
C VAL A 61 -5.31 10.67 -11.43
N ALA A 62 -5.97 10.63 -12.58
CA ALA A 62 -6.78 9.49 -12.98
C ALA A 62 -6.74 9.28 -14.49
N ASN A 63 -7.17 8.12 -14.96
CA ASN A 63 -7.17 7.81 -16.39
C ASN A 63 -7.96 8.83 -17.23
N GLN A 64 -9.09 9.34 -16.72
CA GLN A 64 -9.94 10.32 -17.39
C GLN A 64 -10.11 11.57 -16.55
N LEU A 65 -10.12 12.73 -17.19
CA LEU A 65 -10.50 14.00 -16.57
C LEU A 65 -12.01 14.03 -16.28
N PRO A 66 -12.43 14.76 -15.23
CA PRO A 66 -13.84 15.06 -14.96
C PRO A 66 -14.43 16.11 -15.95
N ILE A 67 -14.11 16.01 -17.24
CA ILE A 67 -14.51 16.98 -18.28
C ILE A 67 -15.23 16.27 -19.41
N ARG A 68 -16.37 16.85 -19.82
CA ARG A 68 -17.05 16.54 -21.07
C ARG A 68 -16.56 17.51 -22.14
N ALA A 69 -16.02 16.96 -23.22
CA ALA A 69 -15.58 17.71 -24.39
C ALA A 69 -16.57 17.48 -25.54
N GLN A 70 -16.99 18.56 -26.20
CA GLN A 70 -17.84 18.51 -27.38
C GLN A 70 -17.28 19.43 -28.45
N ARG A 71 -17.28 18.97 -29.70
CA ARG A 71 -16.84 19.81 -30.82
C ARG A 71 -17.93 20.82 -31.18
N LYS A 72 -17.55 22.06 -31.44
CA LYS A 72 -18.51 23.11 -31.85
C LYS A 72 -19.17 22.77 -33.19
N GLN A 73 -20.40 23.24 -33.38
CA GLN A 73 -21.19 22.99 -34.60
C GLN A 73 -20.57 23.60 -35.86
N ASP A 74 -19.75 24.64 -35.71
CA ASP A 74 -18.98 25.27 -36.79
C ASP A 74 -17.71 24.48 -37.18
N GLY A 75 -17.43 23.38 -36.49
CA GLY A 75 -16.25 22.53 -36.69
C GLY A 75 -14.94 23.14 -36.21
N LYS A 76 -14.95 24.34 -35.61
CA LYS A 76 -13.75 25.06 -35.16
C LYS A 76 -13.73 25.23 -33.65
N GLY A 77 -12.89 24.43 -32.99
CA GLY A 77 -12.70 24.48 -31.55
C GLY A 77 -13.70 23.64 -30.74
N TRP A 78 -13.56 23.74 -29.43
CA TRP A 78 -14.16 22.83 -28.45
C TRP A 78 -15.02 23.58 -27.42
N ILE A 79 -16.03 22.89 -26.90
CA ILE A 79 -16.82 23.30 -25.73
C ILE A 79 -16.51 22.29 -24.63
N PHE A 80 -16.15 22.80 -23.46
CA PHE A 80 -15.86 22.01 -22.28
C PHE A 80 -16.87 22.30 -21.18
N SER A 81 -17.31 21.26 -20.49
CA SER A 81 -18.10 21.36 -19.27
C SER A 81 -17.62 20.32 -18.27
N TRP A 82 -17.90 20.55 -16.99
CA TRP A 82 -17.67 19.53 -15.96
C TRP A 82 -18.50 18.27 -16.22
N ASP A 83 -17.93 17.12 -15.89
CA ASP A 83 -18.67 15.85 -15.79
C ASP A 83 -19.16 15.71 -14.34
N GLU A 84 -20.36 16.22 -14.06
CA GLU A 84 -20.98 16.20 -12.73
C GLU A 84 -21.11 14.79 -12.14
N ASP A 85 -21.20 13.75 -12.99
CA ASP A 85 -21.27 12.34 -12.59
C ASP A 85 -19.89 11.76 -12.19
N SER A 86 -18.81 12.52 -12.33
CA SER A 86 -17.46 12.06 -12.02
C SER A 86 -17.16 12.11 -10.53
N LEU A 87 -16.80 10.96 -9.96
CA LEU A 87 -16.31 10.85 -8.59
C LEU A 87 -15.14 11.81 -8.29
N LEU A 88 -14.29 12.07 -9.28
CA LEU A 88 -13.12 12.93 -9.13
C LEU A 88 -13.50 14.41 -8.97
N LEU A 89 -14.61 14.83 -9.57
CA LEU A 89 -15.13 16.17 -9.34
C LEU A 89 -15.78 16.24 -7.97
N GLN A 90 -16.62 15.25 -7.67
CA GLN A 90 -17.40 15.16 -6.44
C GLN A 90 -16.54 15.12 -5.17
N LEU A 91 -15.33 14.58 -5.23
CA LEU A 91 -14.45 14.53 -4.07
C LEU A 91 -13.89 15.91 -3.69
N LYS A 92 -13.91 16.89 -4.61
CA LYS A 92 -13.44 18.26 -4.37
C LYS A 92 -14.15 18.90 -3.18
N ASP A 93 -15.45 18.65 -3.05
CA ASP A 93 -16.30 19.16 -1.97
C ASP A 93 -15.81 18.71 -0.58
N GLY A 94 -15.12 17.57 -0.50
CA GLY A 94 -14.48 17.09 0.73
C GLY A 94 -13.13 17.73 1.06
N LEU A 95 -12.53 18.44 0.11
CA LEU A 95 -11.20 19.05 0.26
C LEU A 95 -11.25 20.50 0.74
N GLY A 96 -12.45 21.10 0.81
CA GLY A 96 -12.66 22.49 1.22
C GLY A 96 -12.39 23.46 0.07
N ASP A 97 -13.45 24.14 -0.40
CA ASP A 97 -13.38 25.03 -1.58
C ASP A 97 -12.43 26.24 -1.42
N ASP A 98 -12.13 26.65 -0.18
CA ASP A 98 -11.32 27.85 0.11
C ASP A 98 -9.88 27.56 0.58
N ASP A 99 -9.59 26.33 1.01
CA ASP A 99 -8.35 25.95 1.70
C ASP A 99 -7.35 25.19 0.80
N VAL A 100 -7.84 24.41 -0.17
CA VAL A 100 -7.00 23.54 -1.02
C VAL A 100 -7.21 23.81 -2.52
N GLU A 101 -6.14 24.14 -3.25
CA GLU A 101 -6.18 24.19 -4.72
C GLU A 101 -6.09 22.78 -5.30
N VAL A 102 -7.04 22.42 -6.16
CA VAL A 102 -7.09 21.09 -6.80
C VAL A 102 -6.77 21.19 -8.28
N ILE A 103 -5.78 20.42 -8.73
CA ILE A 103 -5.41 20.28 -10.15
C ILE A 103 -5.69 18.85 -10.60
N TYR A 104 -6.36 18.70 -11.74
CA TYR A 104 -6.69 17.38 -12.30
C TYR A 104 -5.75 17.02 -13.45
N VAL A 105 -5.22 15.79 -13.46
CA VAL A 105 -4.42 15.24 -14.56
C VAL A 105 -5.09 13.98 -15.10
N GLY A 106 -5.34 13.92 -16.41
CA GLY A 106 -6.08 12.81 -17.03
C GLY A 106 -6.27 12.94 -18.54
N CYS A 107 -6.81 11.91 -19.18
CA CYS A 107 -7.16 11.97 -20.60
C CYS A 107 -8.56 12.55 -20.81
N LEU A 108 -8.78 13.20 -21.95
CA LEU A 108 -10.13 13.47 -22.45
C LEU A 108 -10.73 12.21 -23.07
N ARG A 109 -12.07 12.12 -23.12
CA ARG A 109 -12.78 11.02 -23.79
C ARG A 109 -12.73 11.14 -25.32
N GLU A 110 -12.60 12.37 -25.82
CA GLU A 110 -12.54 12.69 -27.24
C GLU A 110 -11.09 12.79 -27.74
N GLU A 111 -10.87 12.45 -29.00
CA GLU A 111 -9.56 12.58 -29.65
C GLU A 111 -9.32 14.03 -30.09
N ILE A 112 -8.24 14.63 -29.61
CA ILE A 112 -7.84 16.00 -29.95
C ILE A 112 -6.68 15.95 -30.95
N HIS A 113 -6.85 16.61 -32.09
CA HIS A 113 -5.83 16.67 -33.13
C HIS A 113 -4.56 17.38 -32.61
N PRO A 114 -3.34 16.91 -32.92
CA PRO A 114 -2.09 17.48 -32.39
C PRO A 114 -1.94 19.00 -32.54
N SER A 115 -2.47 19.59 -33.63
CA SER A 115 -2.42 21.04 -33.85
C SER A 115 -3.29 21.87 -32.88
N GLU A 116 -4.27 21.24 -32.23
CA GLU A 116 -5.21 21.89 -31.30
C GLU A 116 -4.86 21.62 -29.83
N GLN A 117 -3.89 20.74 -29.55
CA GLN A 117 -3.58 20.25 -28.20
C GLN A 117 -3.08 21.35 -27.26
N ASP A 118 -2.29 22.30 -27.76
CA ASP A 118 -1.77 23.42 -26.97
C ASP A 118 -2.91 24.37 -26.54
N GLU A 119 -3.79 24.74 -27.48
CA GLU A 119 -4.96 25.58 -27.21
C GLU A 119 -5.90 24.91 -26.21
N VAL A 120 -6.21 23.63 -26.41
CA VAL A 120 -7.06 22.86 -25.50
C VAL A 120 -6.43 22.76 -24.10
N SER A 121 -5.12 22.52 -24.02
CA SER A 121 -4.41 22.46 -22.73
C SER A 121 -4.49 23.79 -21.97
N GLN A 122 -4.32 24.90 -22.66
CA GLN A 122 -4.38 26.23 -22.06
C GLN A 122 -5.79 26.52 -21.52
N ILE A 123 -6.83 26.28 -22.33
CA ILE A 123 -8.23 26.49 -21.94
C ILE A 123 -8.57 25.64 -20.71
N LEU A 124 -8.19 24.36 -20.71
CA LEU A 124 -8.49 23.44 -19.62
C LEU A 124 -7.74 23.79 -18.32
N LEU A 125 -6.49 24.24 -18.42
CA LEU A 125 -5.71 24.61 -17.24
C LEU A 125 -6.20 25.93 -16.62
N GLU A 126 -6.47 26.94 -17.46
CA GLU A 126 -6.89 28.27 -16.98
C GLU A 126 -8.33 28.25 -16.44
N THR A 127 -9.24 27.54 -17.10
CA THR A 127 -10.68 27.56 -16.77
C THR A 127 -11.07 26.48 -15.77
N PHE A 128 -10.48 25.29 -15.89
CA PHE A 128 -10.90 24.09 -15.16
C PHE A 128 -9.79 23.53 -14.26
N LYS A 129 -8.60 24.12 -14.21
CA LYS A 129 -7.43 23.57 -13.49
C LYS A 129 -7.15 22.12 -13.89
N CYS A 130 -7.42 21.78 -15.14
CA CYS A 130 -7.21 20.47 -15.71
C CYS A 130 -6.00 20.48 -16.64
N ALA A 131 -5.06 19.57 -16.41
CA ALA A 131 -3.92 19.30 -17.27
C ALA A 131 -4.19 18.04 -18.10
N PRO A 132 -4.59 18.17 -19.38
CA PRO A 132 -4.90 17.02 -20.21
C PRO A 132 -3.65 16.26 -20.62
N THR A 133 -3.74 14.93 -20.57
CA THR A 133 -2.73 14.00 -21.06
C THR A 133 -3.20 13.46 -22.41
N PHE A 134 -2.51 13.84 -23.49
CA PHE A 134 -2.81 13.33 -24.83
C PHE A 134 -2.06 12.05 -25.11
N ILE A 135 -2.77 11.04 -25.61
CA ILE A 135 -2.22 9.72 -25.94
C ILE A 135 -2.65 9.40 -27.37
N SER A 136 -1.71 8.94 -28.20
CA SER A 136 -2.04 8.51 -29.56
C SER A 136 -3.07 7.38 -29.56
N PRO A 137 -4.02 7.32 -30.50
CA PRO A 137 -5.10 6.32 -30.50
C PRO A 137 -4.63 4.86 -30.44
N ASP A 138 -3.54 4.52 -31.16
CA ASP A 138 -2.94 3.18 -31.11
C ASP A 138 -2.44 2.84 -29.71
N LEU A 139 -1.66 3.73 -29.12
CA LEU A 139 -1.12 3.55 -27.78
C LEU A 139 -2.23 3.46 -26.73
N PHE A 140 -3.26 4.33 -26.84
CA PHE A 140 -4.43 4.30 -25.96
C PHE A 140 -5.19 2.98 -26.08
N SER A 141 -5.40 2.47 -27.30
CA SER A 141 -6.05 1.18 -27.54
C SER A 141 -5.29 0.02 -26.87
N ARG A 142 -3.96 -0.06 -27.07
CA ARG A 142 -3.12 -1.11 -26.46
C ARG A 142 -3.05 -1.01 -24.94
N TYR A 143 -2.98 0.20 -24.40
CA TYR A 143 -2.97 0.44 -22.95
C TYR A 143 -4.34 0.16 -22.32
N TYR A 144 -5.40 0.84 -22.78
CA TYR A 144 -6.70 0.86 -22.12
C TYR A 144 -7.52 -0.38 -22.48
N HIS A 145 -7.77 -0.61 -23.77
CA HIS A 145 -8.56 -1.75 -24.20
C HIS A 145 -7.78 -3.07 -24.09
N GLY A 146 -6.49 -3.06 -24.43
CA GLY A 146 -5.61 -4.22 -24.28
C GLY A 146 -5.26 -4.49 -22.82
N TYR A 147 -4.27 -3.79 -22.27
CA TYR A 147 -3.72 -4.15 -20.96
C TYR A 147 -4.72 -3.96 -19.79
N CYS A 148 -5.35 -2.79 -19.68
CA CYS A 148 -6.25 -2.47 -18.56
C CYS A 148 -7.53 -3.32 -18.61
N LYS A 149 -8.23 -3.38 -19.76
CA LYS A 149 -9.54 -4.04 -19.87
C LYS A 149 -9.50 -5.52 -20.23
N GLN A 150 -8.48 -6.02 -20.95
CA GLN A 150 -8.39 -7.45 -21.26
C GLN A 150 -7.52 -8.22 -20.27
N GLN A 151 -6.52 -7.60 -19.62
CA GLN A 151 -5.67 -8.33 -18.65
C GLN A 151 -5.97 -7.96 -17.19
N LEU A 152 -5.79 -6.69 -16.79
CA LEU A 152 -5.92 -6.31 -15.37
C LEU A 152 -7.35 -6.44 -14.85
N TRP A 153 -8.34 -5.94 -15.60
CA TRP A 153 -9.74 -5.95 -15.16
C TRP A 153 -10.26 -7.38 -14.93
N PRO A 154 -10.15 -8.33 -15.89
CA PRO A 154 -10.45 -9.73 -15.66
C PRO A 154 -9.75 -10.34 -14.45
N LEU A 155 -8.44 -10.15 -14.34
CA LEU A 155 -7.64 -10.73 -13.28
C LEU A 155 -8.10 -10.25 -11.90
N PHE A 156 -8.34 -8.94 -11.75
CA PHE A 156 -8.78 -8.35 -10.48
C PHE A 156 -10.20 -8.79 -10.11
N HIS A 157 -10.99 -9.24 -11.09
CA HIS A 157 -12.32 -9.81 -10.91
C HIS A 157 -12.34 -11.36 -10.96
N TYR A 158 -11.19 -12.00 -10.76
CA TYR A 158 -11.02 -13.44 -10.59
C TYR A 158 -11.30 -14.26 -11.85
N MET A 159 -11.26 -13.63 -13.03
CA MET A 159 -11.26 -14.34 -14.30
C MET A 159 -9.82 -14.63 -14.72
N LEU A 160 -9.43 -15.90 -14.63
CA LEU A 160 -8.13 -16.37 -15.07
C LEU A 160 -8.05 -16.53 -16.59
N PRO A 161 -6.89 -16.25 -17.20
CA PRO A 161 -6.71 -16.39 -18.64
C PRO A 161 -6.48 -17.86 -19.05
N LEU A 162 -7.51 -18.70 -18.90
CA LEU A 162 -7.41 -20.14 -19.16
C LEU A 162 -7.41 -20.48 -20.66
N SER A 163 -7.94 -19.60 -21.50
CA SER A 163 -7.98 -19.77 -22.95
C SER A 163 -7.69 -18.43 -23.66
N PRO A 164 -7.32 -18.44 -24.95
CA PRO A 164 -7.16 -17.20 -25.72
C PRO A 164 -8.44 -16.33 -25.74
N ASP A 165 -9.61 -16.95 -25.62
CA ASP A 165 -10.90 -16.28 -25.58
C ASP A 165 -11.20 -15.66 -24.21
N LEU A 166 -10.71 -16.24 -23.10
CA LEU A 166 -10.93 -15.76 -21.74
C LEU A 166 -9.69 -15.01 -21.26
N GLY A 167 -9.72 -13.67 -21.17
CA GLY A 167 -8.66 -12.85 -20.56
C GLY A 167 -7.33 -12.72 -21.34
N GLY A 168 -7.12 -13.50 -22.41
CA GLY A 168 -5.95 -13.40 -23.30
C GLY A 168 -4.61 -13.80 -22.67
N ARG A 169 -3.66 -14.28 -23.49
CA ARG A 169 -2.30 -14.56 -23.01
C ARG A 169 -1.57 -13.25 -22.70
N PHE A 170 -0.60 -13.30 -21.78
CA PHE A 170 0.25 -12.15 -21.49
C PHE A 170 0.97 -11.67 -22.76
N ASP A 171 0.75 -10.40 -23.09
CA ASP A 171 1.38 -9.71 -24.20
C ASP A 171 2.29 -8.60 -23.68
N ARG A 172 3.59 -8.78 -23.92
CA ARG A 172 4.64 -7.83 -23.50
C ARG A 172 4.49 -6.46 -24.18
N SER A 173 3.95 -6.39 -25.39
CA SER A 173 3.73 -5.14 -26.10
C SER A 173 2.62 -4.30 -25.45
N LEU A 174 1.58 -4.95 -24.90
CA LEU A 174 0.53 -4.29 -24.13
C LEU A 174 1.07 -3.79 -22.79
N TRP A 175 1.92 -4.57 -22.12
CA TRP A 175 2.62 -4.12 -20.92
C TRP A 175 3.51 -2.90 -21.20
N GLN A 176 4.27 -2.92 -22.29
CA GLN A 176 5.09 -1.76 -22.70
C GLN A 176 4.24 -0.53 -22.99
N ALA A 177 3.08 -0.69 -23.63
CA ALA A 177 2.12 0.39 -23.82
C ALA A 177 1.63 0.95 -22.47
N TYR A 178 1.30 0.08 -21.52
CA TYR A 178 0.87 0.47 -20.17
C TYR A 178 1.94 1.29 -19.42
N VAL A 179 3.18 0.82 -19.43
CA VAL A 179 4.32 1.53 -18.83
C VAL A 179 4.58 2.86 -19.55
N SER A 180 4.47 2.89 -20.87
CA SER A 180 4.67 4.11 -21.68
C SER A 180 3.61 5.17 -21.37
N VAL A 181 2.33 4.78 -21.28
CA VAL A 181 1.26 5.71 -20.90
C VAL A 181 1.47 6.24 -19.49
N ASN A 182 1.78 5.38 -18.52
CA ASN A 182 2.08 5.83 -17.16
C ASN A 182 3.27 6.80 -17.09
N LYS A 183 4.27 6.62 -17.97
CA LYS A 183 5.37 7.59 -18.11
C LYS A 183 4.90 8.93 -18.68
N ILE A 184 4.04 8.93 -19.70
CA ILE A 184 3.45 10.17 -20.26
C ILE A 184 2.65 10.90 -19.19
N PHE A 185 1.88 10.18 -18.36
CA PHE A 185 1.20 10.76 -17.20
C PHE A 185 2.18 11.37 -16.19
N ALA A 186 3.28 10.68 -15.90
CA ALA A 186 4.33 11.23 -15.03
C ALA A 186 4.89 12.52 -15.61
N ASP A 187 5.26 12.52 -16.89
CA ASP A 187 5.81 13.69 -17.58
C ASP A 187 4.81 14.87 -17.54
N LYS A 188 3.50 14.62 -17.68
CA LYS A 188 2.46 15.66 -17.55
C LYS A 188 2.36 16.23 -16.13
N ILE A 189 2.49 15.41 -15.10
CA ILE A 189 2.50 15.87 -13.70
C ILE A 189 3.72 16.75 -13.43
N LEU A 190 4.89 16.42 -14.01
CA LEU A 190 6.11 17.22 -13.87
C LEU A 190 5.96 18.66 -14.38
N GLU A 191 5.02 18.92 -15.30
CA GLU A 191 4.76 20.27 -15.81
C GLU A 191 4.04 21.17 -14.81
N VAL A 192 3.30 20.59 -13.86
CA VAL A 192 2.39 21.33 -12.95
C VAL A 192 2.78 21.24 -11.48
N ILE A 193 3.54 20.22 -11.08
CA ILE A 193 3.86 19.92 -9.68
C ILE A 193 4.91 20.84 -9.07
N ASN A 194 4.66 21.25 -7.83
CA ASN A 194 5.66 21.73 -6.88
C ASN A 194 6.01 20.56 -5.93
N PRO A 195 7.18 19.91 -6.10
CA PRO A 195 7.47 18.62 -5.48
C PRO A 195 7.69 18.67 -3.96
N GLU A 196 7.93 19.85 -3.37
CA GLU A 196 8.14 20.00 -1.93
C GLU A 196 6.80 20.12 -1.17
N ASP A 197 5.83 20.81 -1.77
CA ASP A 197 4.59 21.20 -1.10
C ASP A 197 3.39 20.34 -1.53
N ASP A 198 3.29 20.00 -2.82
CA ASP A 198 2.09 19.39 -3.37
C ASP A 198 1.88 17.92 -2.92
N PHE A 199 0.62 17.56 -2.76
CA PHE A 199 0.16 16.18 -2.66
C PHE A 199 -0.23 15.65 -4.03
N VAL A 200 0.20 14.44 -4.38
CA VAL A 200 -0.29 13.76 -5.59
C VAL A 200 -1.13 12.56 -5.16
N TRP A 201 -2.38 12.53 -5.60
CA TRP A 201 -3.30 11.44 -5.33
C TRP A 201 -3.64 10.72 -6.63
N VAL A 202 -3.13 9.50 -6.77
CA VAL A 202 -3.29 8.65 -7.96
C VAL A 202 -4.45 7.68 -7.78
N HIS A 203 -5.30 7.56 -8.80
CA HIS A 203 -6.50 6.72 -8.78
C HIS A 203 -6.44 5.54 -9.75
N ASP A 204 -6.74 4.36 -9.20
CA ASP A 204 -7.15 3.13 -9.85
C ASP A 204 -6.07 2.35 -10.63
N TYR A 205 -6.42 1.13 -11.06
CA TYR A 205 -5.51 0.13 -11.68
C TYR A 205 -4.84 0.59 -12.98
N HIS A 206 -5.36 1.65 -13.60
CA HIS A 206 -4.83 2.28 -14.80
C HIS A 206 -3.41 2.84 -14.59
N LEU A 207 -3.12 3.31 -13.37
CA LEU A 207 -1.93 4.11 -13.07
C LEU A 207 -1.04 3.51 -11.96
N MET A 208 -1.02 2.18 -11.81
CA MET A 208 -0.31 1.51 -10.70
C MET A 208 1.20 1.67 -10.75
N VAL A 209 1.79 1.90 -11.94
CA VAL A 209 3.25 2.11 -12.06
C VAL A 209 3.67 3.57 -11.95
N LEU A 210 2.72 4.50 -12.03
CA LEU A 210 2.96 5.94 -11.94
C LEU A 210 3.75 6.37 -10.69
N PRO A 211 3.49 5.85 -9.47
CA PRO A 211 4.22 6.28 -8.27
C PRO A 211 5.74 6.07 -8.38
N THR A 212 6.19 5.05 -9.11
CA THR A 212 7.63 4.80 -9.35
C THR A 212 8.26 5.91 -10.17
N PHE A 213 7.58 6.38 -11.22
CA PHE A 213 8.11 7.43 -12.08
C PHE A 213 8.22 8.76 -11.33
N LEU A 214 7.24 9.09 -10.50
CA LEU A 214 7.26 10.29 -9.67
C LEU A 214 8.38 10.21 -8.62
N ARG A 215 8.49 9.11 -7.87
CA ARG A 215 9.57 8.92 -6.89
C ARG A 215 10.97 8.96 -7.49
N LYS A 216 11.13 8.44 -8.71
CA LYS A 216 12.41 8.48 -9.41
C LYS A 216 12.86 9.90 -9.74
N ARG A 217 11.92 10.83 -9.92
CA ARG A 217 12.20 12.25 -10.14
C ARG A 217 12.35 13.00 -8.83
N PHE A 218 11.46 12.72 -7.88
CA PHE A 218 11.37 13.39 -6.60
C PHE A 218 11.26 12.36 -5.47
N ASN A 219 12.38 12.03 -4.82
CA ASN A 219 12.40 10.98 -3.79
C ASN A 219 11.45 11.27 -2.60
N ARG A 220 11.10 12.54 -2.37
CA ARG A 220 10.30 13.03 -1.23
C ARG A 220 8.87 13.45 -1.58
N VAL A 221 8.44 13.32 -2.84
CA VAL A 221 7.07 13.72 -3.25
C VAL A 221 6.00 13.06 -2.36
N LYS A 222 4.95 13.78 -1.97
CA LYS A 222 3.88 13.26 -1.11
C LYS A 222 2.89 12.48 -1.99
N LEU A 223 2.85 11.16 -1.85
CA LEU A 223 2.12 10.28 -2.79
C LEU A 223 1.04 9.43 -2.11
N GLY A 224 -0.21 9.65 -2.50
CA GLY A 224 -1.33 8.75 -2.22
C GLY A 224 -1.71 7.93 -3.45
N PHE A 225 -2.10 6.68 -3.24
CA PHE A 225 -2.72 5.83 -4.27
C PHE A 225 -4.02 5.25 -3.74
N PHE A 226 -5.10 5.25 -4.52
CA PHE A 226 -6.36 4.59 -4.15
C PHE A 226 -6.82 3.63 -5.23
N LEU A 227 -7.06 2.36 -4.87
CA LEU A 227 -7.58 1.35 -5.80
C LEU A 227 -9.11 1.25 -5.69
N HIS A 228 -9.81 1.57 -6.78
CA HIS A 228 -11.28 1.49 -6.83
C HIS A 228 -11.80 0.11 -7.22
N SER A 229 -10.99 -0.66 -7.95
CA SER A 229 -11.27 -2.06 -8.27
C SER A 229 -10.98 -3.00 -7.08
N PRO A 230 -11.51 -4.24 -7.09
CA PRO A 230 -11.05 -5.26 -6.15
C PRO A 230 -9.55 -5.51 -6.28
N PHE A 231 -8.93 -5.99 -5.21
CA PHE A 231 -7.58 -6.55 -5.27
C PHE A 231 -7.67 -8.07 -5.11
N PRO A 232 -7.09 -8.88 -6.02
CA PRO A 232 -7.25 -10.32 -6.01
C PRO A 232 -6.39 -11.02 -4.97
N SER A 233 -6.82 -12.22 -4.56
CA SER A 233 -6.02 -13.08 -3.68
C SER A 233 -4.65 -13.39 -4.29
N SER A 234 -3.67 -13.74 -3.46
CA SER A 234 -2.32 -14.05 -3.91
C SER A 234 -2.26 -15.21 -4.91
N GLU A 235 -3.18 -16.18 -4.81
CA GLU A 235 -3.30 -17.29 -5.76
C GLU A 235 -3.70 -16.85 -7.17
N ILE A 236 -4.54 -15.83 -7.29
CA ILE A 236 -4.94 -15.26 -8.57
C ILE A 236 -3.88 -14.26 -9.03
N TYR A 237 -3.43 -13.38 -8.14
CA TYR A 237 -2.45 -12.33 -8.45
C TYR A 237 -1.12 -12.90 -8.95
N LYS A 238 -0.67 -14.05 -8.43
CA LYS A 238 0.59 -14.70 -8.85
C LYS A 238 0.61 -15.11 -10.33
N THR A 239 -0.56 -15.27 -10.95
CA THR A 239 -0.66 -15.59 -12.38
C THR A 239 -0.24 -14.43 -13.28
N LEU A 240 -0.19 -13.19 -12.76
CA LEU A 240 0.30 -12.03 -13.48
C LEU A 240 1.82 -12.07 -13.63
N PRO A 241 2.37 -12.03 -14.86
CA PRO A 241 3.81 -12.12 -15.05
C PRO A 241 4.61 -10.93 -14.50
N VAL A 242 3.99 -9.75 -14.42
CA VAL A 242 4.61 -8.49 -13.93
C VAL A 242 4.15 -8.10 -12.52
N ARG A 243 3.77 -9.11 -11.73
CA ARG A 243 3.24 -8.98 -10.36
C ARG A 243 4.18 -8.22 -9.43
N GLU A 244 5.47 -8.51 -9.46
CA GLU A 244 6.43 -7.85 -8.57
C GLU A 244 6.62 -6.38 -8.93
N GLU A 245 6.71 -6.06 -10.23
CA GLU A 245 6.85 -4.69 -10.70
C GLU A 245 5.67 -3.82 -10.26
N LEU A 246 4.45 -4.35 -10.33
CA LEU A 246 3.25 -3.63 -9.89
C LEU A 246 3.21 -3.45 -8.37
N LEU A 247 3.50 -4.48 -7.58
CA LEU A 247 3.55 -4.35 -6.11
C LEU A 247 4.62 -3.33 -5.69
N ARG A 248 5.85 -3.47 -6.21
CA ARG A 248 6.95 -2.54 -5.91
C ARG A 248 6.61 -1.12 -6.34
N ALA A 249 5.88 -0.96 -7.43
CA ALA A 249 5.47 0.35 -7.87
C ALA A 249 4.43 1.00 -6.95
N LEU A 250 3.44 0.23 -6.48
CA LEU A 250 2.51 0.73 -5.47
C LEU A 250 3.21 1.11 -4.16
N LEU A 251 4.20 0.31 -3.73
CA LEU A 251 5.02 0.55 -2.54
C LEU A 251 5.94 1.78 -2.63
N ASN A 252 5.97 2.49 -3.77
CA ASN A 252 6.57 3.82 -3.88
C ASN A 252 5.63 4.95 -3.40
N SER A 253 4.38 4.63 -3.08
CA SER A 253 3.43 5.55 -2.43
C SER A 253 3.72 5.66 -0.92
N ASP A 254 3.15 6.68 -0.27
CA ASP A 254 3.16 6.84 1.19
C ASP A 254 1.89 6.25 1.81
N LEU A 255 0.75 6.48 1.16
CA LEU A 255 -0.55 5.95 1.56
C LEU A 255 -1.20 5.17 0.41
N ILE A 256 -1.65 3.95 0.68
CA ILE A 256 -2.39 3.11 -0.28
C ILE A 256 -3.80 2.83 0.29
N GLY A 257 -4.83 3.21 -0.46
CA GLY A 257 -6.23 3.07 -0.11
C GLY A 257 -6.93 1.91 -0.82
N PHE A 258 -7.77 1.20 -0.07
CA PHE A 258 -8.69 0.18 -0.59
C PHE A 258 -10.10 0.37 -0.03
N HIS A 259 -11.11 -0.11 -0.75
CA HIS A 259 -12.50 -0.03 -0.28
C HIS A 259 -12.85 -0.94 0.89
N THR A 260 -12.30 -2.15 0.94
CA THR A 260 -12.64 -3.16 1.95
C THR A 260 -11.38 -3.73 2.59
N PHE A 261 -11.54 -4.30 3.79
CA PHE A 261 -10.46 -4.99 4.47
C PHE A 261 -9.96 -6.20 3.68
N ASP A 262 -10.84 -6.91 2.96
CA ASP A 262 -10.42 -8.06 2.14
C ASP A 262 -9.45 -7.68 1.03
N TYR A 263 -9.69 -6.56 0.33
CA TYR A 263 -8.79 -6.11 -0.73
C TYR A 263 -7.43 -5.71 -0.16
N ALA A 264 -7.44 -4.97 0.97
CA ALA A 264 -6.21 -4.61 1.67
C ALA A 264 -5.45 -5.86 2.17
N ARG A 265 -6.14 -6.82 2.77
CA ARG A 265 -5.57 -8.09 3.24
C ARG A 265 -4.95 -8.89 2.09
N HIS A 266 -5.60 -8.93 0.93
CA HIS A 266 -5.06 -9.59 -0.25
C HIS A 266 -3.78 -8.89 -0.76
N PHE A 267 -3.76 -7.56 -0.80
CA PHE A 267 -2.56 -6.80 -1.14
C PHE A 267 -1.40 -7.07 -0.15
N LEU A 268 -1.68 -7.04 1.15
CA LEU A 268 -0.71 -7.35 2.21
C LEU A 268 -0.17 -8.78 2.08
N SER A 269 -1.06 -9.75 1.82
CA SER A 269 -0.67 -11.15 1.56
C SER A 269 0.24 -11.27 0.34
N CYS A 270 -0.05 -10.54 -0.75
CA CYS A 270 0.82 -10.51 -1.93
C CYS A 270 2.19 -9.91 -1.61
N CYS A 271 2.24 -8.80 -0.87
CA CYS A 271 3.50 -8.22 -0.42
C CYS A 271 4.30 -9.18 0.47
N GLY A 272 3.64 -9.86 1.41
CA GLY A 272 4.31 -10.80 2.31
C GLY A 272 4.80 -12.07 1.62
N ARG A 273 4.04 -12.61 0.66
CA ARG A 273 4.41 -13.84 -0.07
C ARG A 273 5.43 -13.57 -1.18
N MET A 274 5.28 -12.49 -1.96
CA MET A 274 6.12 -12.24 -3.14
C MET A 274 7.34 -11.36 -2.85
N LEU A 275 7.28 -10.53 -1.81
CA LEU A 275 8.35 -9.57 -1.48
C LEU A 275 8.96 -9.81 -0.10
N GLY A 276 8.47 -10.80 0.66
CA GLY A 276 8.95 -11.11 2.00
C GLY A 276 8.68 -10.02 3.04
N LEU A 277 7.71 -9.13 2.79
CA LEU A 277 7.44 -7.98 3.66
C LEU A 277 6.48 -8.34 4.79
N SER A 278 6.82 -7.97 6.02
CA SER A 278 5.90 -7.99 7.16
C SER A 278 5.14 -6.67 7.28
N TYR A 279 3.89 -6.72 7.70
CA TYR A 279 3.11 -5.55 8.07
C TYR A 279 2.79 -5.56 9.56
N GLU A 280 2.65 -4.38 10.14
CA GLU A 280 2.27 -4.21 11.54
C GLU A 280 0.95 -3.46 11.63
N SER A 281 0.11 -3.83 12.59
CA SER A 281 -1.09 -3.08 12.95
C SER A 281 -0.85 -2.39 14.30
N LYS A 282 -0.72 -1.06 14.28
CA LYS A 282 -0.48 -0.24 15.48
C LYS A 282 -1.57 0.80 15.63
N ARG A 283 -2.32 0.76 16.75
CA ARG A 283 -3.36 1.74 17.10
C ARG A 283 -4.40 1.99 15.99
N GLY A 284 -4.80 0.95 15.27
CA GLY A 284 -5.77 1.02 14.17
C GLY A 284 -5.20 1.41 12.80
N TYR A 285 -3.89 1.58 12.67
CA TYR A 285 -3.20 1.82 11.39
C TYR A 285 -2.45 0.58 10.96
N ILE A 286 -2.53 0.25 9.68
CA ILE A 286 -1.76 -0.83 9.06
C ILE A 286 -0.59 -0.21 8.32
N GLY A 287 0.64 -0.61 8.65
CA GLY A 287 1.86 -0.11 8.03
C GLY A 287 2.75 -1.24 7.54
N LEU A 288 3.33 -1.06 6.35
CA LEU A 288 4.36 -1.90 5.77
C LEU A 288 5.71 -1.17 5.86
N GLU A 289 6.71 -1.78 6.49
CA GLU A 289 8.07 -1.26 6.42
C GLU A 289 8.68 -1.62 5.06
N TYR A 290 9.14 -0.61 4.32
CA TYR A 290 9.73 -0.77 3.00
C TYR A 290 10.93 0.16 2.83
N TYR A 291 12.14 -0.39 3.00
CA TYR A 291 13.42 0.32 2.90
C TYR A 291 13.49 1.57 3.80
N GLY A 292 13.09 1.42 5.07
CA GLY A 292 13.13 2.50 6.07
C GLY A 292 12.03 3.55 5.90
N ARG A 293 11.05 3.28 5.01
CA ARG A 293 9.80 4.02 4.90
C ARG A 293 8.67 3.17 5.45
N THR A 294 7.67 3.82 6.03
CA THR A 294 6.41 3.16 6.40
C THR A 294 5.36 3.48 5.35
N VAL A 295 4.99 2.49 4.54
CA VAL A 295 3.87 2.59 3.60
C VAL A 295 2.59 2.28 4.36
N SER A 296 1.74 3.28 4.54
CA SER A 296 0.49 3.15 5.27
C SER A 296 -0.61 2.59 4.37
N ILE A 297 -1.46 1.71 4.93
CA ILE A 297 -2.61 1.13 4.25
C ILE A 297 -3.89 1.65 4.89
N LYS A 298 -4.75 2.28 4.09
CA LYS A 298 -6.04 2.80 4.50
C LYS A 298 -7.16 1.95 3.90
N ILE A 299 -8.14 1.62 4.74
CA ILE A 299 -9.38 0.99 4.30
C ILE A 299 -10.49 2.00 4.46
N LEU A 300 -11.09 2.41 3.35
CA LEU A 300 -12.14 3.41 3.36
C LEU A 300 -13.08 3.22 2.16
N PRO A 301 -14.34 2.77 2.37
CA PRO A 301 -15.31 2.70 1.29
C PRO A 301 -15.63 4.11 0.80
N VAL A 302 -15.70 4.30 -0.52
CA VAL A 302 -16.10 5.60 -1.09
C VAL A 302 -17.62 5.76 -1.02
N GLY A 303 -18.06 6.96 -0.67
CA GLY A 303 -19.47 7.34 -0.61
C GLY A 303 -20.00 7.96 -1.90
N ILE A 304 -21.20 8.51 -1.82
CA ILE A 304 -21.87 9.26 -2.88
C ILE A 304 -21.90 10.75 -2.58
N HIS A 305 -22.17 11.57 -3.59
CA HIS A 305 -22.31 13.01 -3.44
C HIS A 305 -23.74 13.42 -3.03
N MET A 306 -23.93 13.77 -1.76
CA MET A 306 -25.25 14.10 -1.21
C MET A 306 -25.88 15.35 -1.84
N GLY A 307 -25.10 16.42 -2.08
CA GLY A 307 -25.59 17.68 -2.65
C GLY A 307 -26.18 17.51 -4.06
N GLN A 308 -25.41 16.91 -4.97
CA GLN A 308 -25.83 16.56 -6.33
C GLN A 308 -27.11 15.72 -6.37
N LEU A 309 -27.22 14.66 -5.55
CA LEU A 309 -28.42 13.83 -5.51
C LEU A 309 -29.65 14.61 -5.03
N ARG A 310 -29.50 15.42 -3.98
CA ARG A 310 -30.59 16.29 -3.49
C ARG A 310 -31.00 17.34 -4.53
N SER A 311 -30.04 17.92 -5.25
CA SER A 311 -30.30 18.84 -6.35
C SER A 311 -31.12 18.17 -7.46
N ALA A 312 -30.71 16.98 -7.91
CA ALA A 312 -31.42 16.23 -8.94
C ALA A 312 -32.83 15.80 -8.51
N LEU A 313 -33.02 15.42 -7.24
CA LEU A 313 -34.34 15.10 -6.69
C LEU A 313 -35.29 16.31 -6.69
N GLY A 314 -34.77 17.53 -6.56
CA GLY A 314 -35.55 18.77 -6.55
C GLY A 314 -35.88 19.34 -7.93
N LEU A 315 -35.46 18.70 -9.03
CA LEU A 315 -35.71 19.23 -10.37
C LEU A 315 -37.15 18.94 -10.84
N PRO A 316 -37.84 19.92 -11.45
CA PRO A 316 -39.19 19.72 -12.00
C PRO A 316 -39.26 18.61 -13.07
N VAL A 317 -38.18 18.43 -13.84
CA VAL A 317 -38.08 17.35 -14.84
C VAL A 317 -38.02 15.96 -14.21
N THR A 318 -37.44 15.85 -13.00
CA THR A 318 -37.44 14.60 -12.22
C THR A 318 -38.85 14.29 -11.75
N GLU A 319 -39.56 15.28 -11.20
CA GLU A 319 -40.95 15.12 -10.75
C GLU A 319 -41.87 14.68 -11.89
N ALA A 320 -41.75 15.32 -13.06
CA ALA A 320 -42.52 14.95 -14.25
C ALA A 320 -42.23 13.50 -14.67
N LYS A 321 -40.96 13.08 -14.63
CA LYS A 321 -40.57 11.71 -14.97
C LYS A 321 -41.08 10.69 -13.93
N VAL A 322 -41.04 11.02 -12.64
CA VAL A 322 -41.60 10.19 -11.58
C VAL A 322 -43.11 10.00 -11.78
N ALA A 323 -43.85 11.07 -12.09
CA ALA A 323 -45.28 10.99 -12.39
C ALA A 323 -45.59 10.12 -13.63
N GLU A 324 -44.74 10.15 -14.66
CA GLU A 324 -44.84 9.27 -15.82
C GLU A 324 -44.66 7.79 -15.43
N LEU A 325 -43.62 7.48 -14.64
CA LEU A 325 -43.31 6.13 -14.19
C LEU A 325 -44.40 5.57 -13.25
N ILE A 326 -44.97 6.40 -12.37
CA ILE A 326 -46.12 6.02 -11.52
C ILE A 326 -47.31 5.60 -12.40
N LYS A 327 -47.65 6.38 -13.43
CA LYS A 327 -48.72 6.03 -14.39
C LYS A 327 -48.43 4.76 -15.18
N GLN A 328 -47.16 4.52 -15.50
CA GLN A 328 -46.73 3.34 -16.25
C GLN A 328 -46.80 2.05 -15.42
N PHE A 329 -46.46 2.13 -14.13
CA PHE A 329 -46.33 0.96 -13.25
C PHE A 329 -47.37 0.94 -12.14
N ARG A 330 -47.25 1.82 -11.14
CA ARG A 330 -48.04 1.80 -9.91
C ARG A 330 -49.55 1.91 -10.17
N ASP A 331 -49.97 2.84 -11.03
CA ASP A 331 -51.39 3.05 -11.35
C ASP A 331 -52.02 1.88 -12.12
N ARG A 332 -51.18 1.02 -12.71
CA ARG A 332 -51.59 -0.23 -13.35
C ARG A 332 -51.49 -1.45 -12.42
N GLY A 333 -51.28 -1.22 -11.11
CA GLY A 333 -51.13 -2.28 -10.12
C GLY A 333 -49.80 -3.05 -10.24
N ARG A 334 -48.75 -2.43 -10.79
CA ARG A 334 -47.45 -3.08 -11.01
C ARG A 334 -46.39 -2.62 -10.01
N ILE A 335 -45.54 -3.56 -9.62
CA ILE A 335 -44.41 -3.34 -8.71
C ILE A 335 -43.12 -3.39 -9.52
N MET A 336 -42.30 -2.34 -9.40
CA MET A 336 -41.05 -2.20 -10.15
C MET A 336 -39.85 -2.69 -9.32
N LEU A 337 -39.18 -3.72 -9.81
CA LEU A 337 -37.82 -4.09 -9.43
C LEU A 337 -36.84 -3.38 -10.36
N LEU A 338 -35.68 -2.95 -9.85
CA LEU A 338 -34.73 -2.16 -10.61
C LEU A 338 -33.32 -2.75 -10.57
N GLY A 339 -32.75 -2.99 -11.74
CA GLY A 339 -31.33 -3.23 -11.94
C GLY A 339 -30.68 -2.10 -12.73
N VAL A 340 -29.51 -1.63 -12.30
CA VAL A 340 -28.72 -0.62 -13.03
C VAL A 340 -27.27 -1.08 -13.05
N ASP A 341 -26.78 -1.46 -14.22
CA ASP A 341 -25.48 -2.08 -14.36
C ASP A 341 -24.82 -1.67 -15.68
N ASP A 342 -23.49 -1.66 -15.69
CA ASP A 342 -22.74 -1.55 -16.94
C ASP A 342 -22.80 -2.88 -17.70
N MET A 343 -22.81 -2.82 -19.03
CA MET A 343 -22.75 -4.01 -19.87
C MET A 343 -21.37 -4.67 -19.77
N ASP A 344 -21.21 -5.49 -18.72
CA ASP A 344 -19.98 -6.15 -18.31
C ASP A 344 -20.30 -7.50 -17.66
N ILE A 345 -19.44 -8.49 -17.91
CA ILE A 345 -19.63 -9.88 -17.48
C ILE A 345 -19.68 -10.02 -15.95
N PHE A 346 -18.97 -9.14 -15.23
CA PHE A 346 -18.88 -9.20 -13.78
C PHE A 346 -20.11 -8.61 -13.07
N LYS A 347 -20.99 -7.91 -13.80
CA LYS A 347 -22.21 -7.31 -13.23
C LYS A 347 -23.37 -8.29 -13.07
N GLY A 348 -23.25 -9.51 -13.59
CA GLY A 348 -24.23 -10.57 -13.34
C GLY A 348 -25.64 -10.25 -13.86
N ILE A 349 -25.76 -9.48 -14.95
CA ILE A 349 -27.04 -9.08 -15.55
C ILE A 349 -27.85 -10.33 -15.93
N THR A 350 -27.22 -11.30 -16.64
CA THR A 350 -27.89 -12.56 -17.00
C THR A 350 -28.40 -13.31 -15.78
N LEU A 351 -27.60 -13.43 -14.71
CA LEU A 351 -27.99 -14.14 -13.48
C LEU A 351 -29.24 -13.49 -12.85
N LYS A 352 -29.31 -12.16 -12.86
CA LYS A 352 -30.48 -11.40 -12.40
C LYS A 352 -31.73 -11.71 -13.22
N LEU A 353 -31.59 -11.77 -14.55
CA LEU A 353 -32.69 -12.10 -15.46
C LEU A 353 -33.18 -13.54 -15.24
N LEU A 354 -32.27 -14.48 -15.04
CA LEU A 354 -32.62 -15.88 -14.73
C LEU A 354 -33.34 -15.99 -13.38
N ALA A 355 -32.93 -15.22 -12.38
CA ALA A 355 -33.63 -15.18 -11.09
C ALA A 355 -35.03 -14.56 -11.21
N MET A 356 -35.20 -13.52 -12.03
CA MET A 356 -36.52 -12.98 -12.36
C MET A 356 -37.40 -14.02 -13.06
N GLU A 357 -36.83 -14.80 -13.99
CA GLU A 357 -37.55 -15.89 -14.61
C GLU A 357 -37.99 -16.95 -13.60
N GLN A 358 -37.08 -17.33 -12.69
CA GLN A 358 -37.34 -18.33 -11.67
C GLN A 358 -38.42 -17.87 -10.69
N LEU A 359 -38.40 -16.60 -10.26
CA LEU A 359 -39.45 -15.97 -9.48
C LEU A 359 -40.82 -16.12 -10.16
N LEU A 360 -40.92 -15.77 -11.45
CA LEU A 360 -42.18 -15.87 -12.20
C LEU A 360 -42.66 -17.32 -12.41
N ARG A 361 -41.74 -18.30 -12.40
CA ARG A 361 -42.08 -19.73 -12.46
C ARG A 361 -42.66 -20.21 -11.14
N GLN A 362 -41.98 -19.90 -10.04
CA GLN A 362 -42.33 -20.34 -8.68
C GLN A 362 -43.57 -19.62 -8.13
N HIS A 363 -43.77 -18.35 -8.48
CA HIS A 363 -44.81 -17.47 -7.98
C HIS A 363 -45.74 -16.96 -9.10
N PRO A 364 -46.73 -17.75 -9.55
CA PRO A 364 -47.68 -17.34 -10.58
C PRO A 364 -48.43 -16.03 -10.25
N GLU A 365 -48.62 -15.71 -8.98
CA GLU A 365 -49.26 -14.51 -8.44
C GLU A 365 -48.50 -13.21 -8.74
N CYS A 366 -47.19 -13.29 -9.04
CA CYS A 366 -46.36 -12.17 -9.46
C CYS A 366 -46.56 -11.81 -10.93
N ARG A 367 -47.08 -12.73 -11.75
CA ARG A 367 -47.29 -12.51 -13.19
C ARG A 367 -48.35 -11.43 -13.40
N GLY A 368 -48.05 -10.47 -14.28
CA GLY A 368 -48.90 -9.30 -14.53
C GLY A 368 -48.74 -8.16 -13.50
N LYS A 369 -48.06 -8.41 -12.37
CA LYS A 369 -47.84 -7.44 -11.30
C LYS A 369 -46.39 -7.00 -11.20
N VAL A 370 -45.43 -7.93 -11.14
CA VAL A 370 -44.01 -7.59 -10.94
C VAL A 370 -43.35 -7.32 -12.29
N VAL A 371 -42.57 -6.24 -12.36
CA VAL A 371 -41.78 -5.87 -13.55
C VAL A 371 -40.34 -5.59 -13.13
N LEU A 372 -39.37 -6.21 -13.81
CA LEU A 372 -37.96 -5.88 -13.69
C LEU A 372 -37.58 -4.86 -14.76
N VAL A 373 -37.22 -3.65 -14.34
CA VAL A 373 -36.57 -2.67 -15.22
C VAL A 373 -35.07 -2.84 -15.07
N GLN A 374 -34.40 -3.28 -16.14
CA GLN A 374 -32.94 -3.37 -16.20
C GLN A 374 -32.41 -2.24 -17.08
N ILE A 375 -31.69 -1.30 -16.46
CA ILE A 375 -30.93 -0.26 -17.15
C ILE A 375 -29.53 -0.82 -17.41
N ALA A 376 -29.15 -0.85 -18.67
CA ALA A 376 -27.84 -1.30 -19.13
C ALA A 376 -27.04 -0.09 -19.61
N ASN A 377 -26.04 0.34 -18.84
CA ASN A 377 -25.13 1.38 -19.28
C ASN A 377 -24.17 0.83 -20.35
N PRO A 378 -23.68 1.69 -21.26
CA PRO A 378 -22.72 1.28 -22.28
C PRO A 378 -21.48 0.59 -21.70
N ALA A 379 -20.99 -0.43 -22.40
CA ALA A 379 -19.78 -1.14 -22.01
C ALA A 379 -18.57 -0.19 -21.96
N ARG A 380 -17.75 -0.31 -20.90
CA ARG A 380 -16.51 0.48 -20.73
C ARG A 380 -15.32 -0.10 -21.51
N GLY A 381 -15.49 -1.28 -22.11
CA GLY A 381 -14.45 -2.00 -22.86
C GLY A 381 -14.98 -2.49 -24.20
N ARG A 382 -14.06 -3.02 -25.03
CA ARG A 382 -14.39 -3.68 -26.29
C ARG A 382 -13.84 -5.10 -26.21
N GLY A 383 -14.65 -6.09 -26.61
CA GLY A 383 -14.23 -7.48 -26.53
C GLY A 383 -15.34 -8.43 -26.97
N LYS A 384 -14.99 -9.71 -27.09
CA LYS A 384 -15.92 -10.80 -27.38
C LYS A 384 -16.87 -11.01 -26.19
N ASP A 385 -16.33 -11.03 -24.97
CA ASP A 385 -17.06 -11.23 -23.72
C ASP A 385 -18.23 -10.24 -23.55
N VAL A 386 -18.01 -8.95 -23.86
CA VAL A 386 -19.05 -7.92 -23.81
C VAL A 386 -20.17 -8.21 -24.81
N LYS A 387 -19.82 -8.60 -26.04
CA LYS A 387 -20.81 -8.92 -27.08
C LYS A 387 -21.59 -10.18 -26.74
N GLU A 388 -20.94 -11.17 -26.14
CA GLU A 388 -21.57 -12.41 -25.68
C GLU A 388 -22.58 -12.12 -24.58
N VAL A 389 -22.21 -11.34 -23.55
CA VAL A 389 -23.14 -10.93 -22.48
C VAL A 389 -24.27 -10.07 -23.00
N GLN A 390 -24.01 -9.16 -23.95
CA GLN A 390 -25.06 -8.38 -24.59
C GLN A 390 -26.05 -9.29 -25.34
N ALA A 391 -25.54 -10.23 -26.16
CA ALA A 391 -26.38 -11.15 -26.91
C ALA A 391 -27.20 -12.08 -25.99
N GLU A 392 -26.58 -12.62 -24.94
CA GLU A 392 -27.23 -13.46 -23.93
C GLU A 392 -28.32 -12.70 -23.16
N THR A 393 -28.03 -11.46 -22.77
CA THR A 393 -28.98 -10.57 -22.10
C THR A 393 -30.21 -10.36 -22.99
N TYR A 394 -30.02 -9.96 -24.25
CA TYR A 394 -31.12 -9.74 -25.19
C TYR A 394 -31.95 -11.01 -25.45
N ALA A 395 -31.29 -12.14 -25.65
CA ALA A 395 -31.96 -13.42 -25.86
C ALA A 395 -32.80 -13.82 -24.64
N THR A 396 -32.26 -13.63 -23.44
CA THR A 396 -32.93 -13.95 -22.17
C THR A 396 -34.14 -13.05 -21.93
N VAL A 397 -34.01 -11.73 -22.12
CA VAL A 397 -35.13 -10.78 -22.00
C VAL A 397 -36.25 -11.15 -22.97
N LYS A 398 -35.91 -11.39 -24.24
CA LYS A 398 -36.89 -11.80 -25.26
C LYS A 398 -37.62 -13.08 -24.85
N ARG A 399 -36.89 -14.08 -24.38
CA ARG A 399 -37.44 -15.37 -23.94
C ARG A 399 -38.40 -15.21 -22.76
N ILE A 400 -38.04 -14.43 -21.75
CA ILE A 400 -38.89 -14.19 -20.56
C ILE A 400 -40.16 -13.44 -20.98
N ASN A 401 -40.03 -12.37 -21.76
CA ASN A 401 -41.18 -11.58 -22.21
C ASN A 401 -42.12 -12.38 -23.13
N GLN A 402 -41.59 -13.28 -23.96
CA GLN A 402 -42.43 -14.18 -24.77
C GLN A 402 -43.16 -15.23 -23.94
N THR A 403 -42.56 -15.70 -22.85
CA THR A 403 -43.10 -16.79 -22.02
C THR A 403 -44.13 -16.28 -21.01
N PHE A 404 -43.88 -15.11 -20.39
CA PHE A 404 -44.69 -14.58 -19.29
C PHE A 404 -45.36 -13.23 -19.60
N GLY A 405 -45.07 -12.63 -20.75
CA GLY A 405 -45.68 -11.37 -21.17
C GLY A 405 -47.14 -11.52 -21.61
N MET A 406 -47.89 -10.41 -21.52
CA MET A 406 -49.27 -10.30 -21.99
C MET A 406 -49.51 -8.90 -22.56
N ALA A 407 -50.66 -8.65 -23.18
CA ALA A 407 -50.94 -7.36 -23.82
C ALA A 407 -50.75 -6.18 -22.84
N GLY A 408 -49.77 -5.32 -23.15
CA GLY A 408 -49.41 -4.16 -22.33
C GLY A 408 -48.61 -4.46 -21.05
N TYR A 409 -48.21 -5.71 -20.79
CA TYR A 409 -47.34 -6.11 -19.67
C TYR A 409 -46.13 -6.88 -20.19
N GLU A 410 -44.96 -6.32 -19.94
CA GLU A 410 -43.67 -6.96 -20.15
C GLU A 410 -43.03 -7.21 -18.78
N PRO A 411 -42.76 -8.46 -18.40
CA PRO A 411 -42.14 -8.77 -17.11
C PRO A 411 -40.73 -8.20 -16.99
N VAL A 412 -40.02 -8.01 -18.12
CA VAL A 412 -38.68 -7.39 -18.14
C VAL A 412 -38.64 -6.25 -19.15
N VAL A 413 -38.29 -5.06 -18.68
CA VAL A 413 -38.06 -3.87 -19.51
C VAL A 413 -36.56 -3.59 -19.53
N LEU A 414 -35.92 -3.83 -20.68
CA LEU A 414 -34.50 -3.55 -20.88
C LEU A 414 -34.32 -2.17 -21.50
N ILE A 415 -33.57 -1.30 -20.81
CA ILE A 415 -33.19 0.03 -21.28
C ILE A 415 -31.70 -0.01 -21.65
N ASP A 416 -31.39 -0.26 -22.91
CA ASP A 416 -30.02 -0.20 -23.47
C ASP A 416 -29.81 1.16 -24.16
N ARG A 417 -29.85 2.23 -23.36
CA ARG A 417 -29.47 3.59 -23.78
C ARG A 417 -28.90 4.36 -22.60
N PRO A 418 -27.99 5.32 -22.83
CA PRO A 418 -27.60 6.25 -21.79
C PRO A 418 -28.81 7.02 -21.27
N LEU A 419 -28.98 7.02 -19.95
CA LEU A 419 -29.98 7.84 -19.27
C LEU A 419 -29.35 9.12 -18.75
N GLN A 420 -30.12 10.21 -18.80
CA GLN A 420 -29.75 11.42 -18.07
C GLN A 420 -29.86 11.16 -16.56
N PHE A 421 -29.07 11.88 -15.77
CA PHE A 421 -29.02 11.67 -14.32
C PHE A 421 -30.40 11.76 -13.67
N TYR A 422 -31.20 12.77 -14.02
CA TYR A 422 -32.57 12.94 -13.50
C TYR A 422 -33.51 11.76 -13.85
N GLU A 423 -33.37 11.15 -15.03
CA GLU A 423 -34.16 9.97 -15.42
C GLU A 423 -33.80 8.78 -14.52
N ARG A 424 -32.50 8.57 -14.27
CA ARG A 424 -32.01 7.49 -13.40
C ARG A 424 -32.53 7.64 -11.97
N ILE A 425 -32.48 8.87 -11.42
CA ILE A 425 -33.04 9.17 -10.10
C ILE A 425 -34.55 8.90 -10.06
N ALA A 426 -35.31 9.25 -11.10
CA ALA A 426 -36.73 8.96 -11.16
C ALA A 426 -37.04 7.46 -11.08
N TYR A 427 -36.23 6.59 -11.72
CA TYR A 427 -36.35 5.14 -11.57
C TYR A 427 -36.06 4.69 -10.13
N TYR A 428 -35.03 5.23 -9.47
CA TYR A 428 -34.74 4.92 -8.07
C TYR A 428 -35.88 5.29 -7.12
N VAL A 429 -36.51 6.45 -7.33
CA VAL A 429 -37.64 6.91 -6.51
C VAL A 429 -38.81 5.94 -6.60
N VAL A 430 -39.13 5.45 -7.80
CA VAL A 430 -40.33 4.62 -8.04
C VAL A 430 -40.10 3.13 -7.73
N ALA A 431 -38.86 2.63 -7.80
CA ALA A 431 -38.56 1.22 -7.59
C ALA A 431 -38.90 0.76 -6.16
N GLU A 432 -39.56 -0.39 -6.02
CA GLU A 432 -39.84 -0.98 -4.71
C GLU A 432 -38.62 -1.70 -4.15
N CYS A 433 -37.83 -2.33 -5.02
CA CYS A 433 -36.59 -3.00 -4.67
C CYS A 433 -35.51 -2.80 -5.74
N CYS A 434 -34.28 -2.52 -5.30
CA CYS A 434 -33.11 -2.44 -6.17
C CYS A 434 -32.26 -3.71 -6.03
N LEU A 435 -31.91 -4.28 -7.19
CA LEU A 435 -31.23 -5.55 -7.36
C LEU A 435 -29.81 -5.32 -7.88
N VAL A 436 -28.80 -5.61 -7.04
CA VAL A 436 -27.38 -5.50 -7.40
C VAL A 436 -26.72 -6.87 -7.22
N THR A 437 -26.68 -7.64 -8.31
CA THR A 437 -26.28 -9.06 -8.32
C THR A 437 -24.94 -9.30 -9.02
N ALA A 438 -24.03 -8.32 -8.95
CA ALA A 438 -22.71 -8.46 -9.54
C ALA A 438 -21.93 -9.62 -8.90
N VAL A 439 -21.29 -10.46 -9.73
CA VAL A 439 -20.50 -11.61 -9.27
C VAL A 439 -19.20 -11.18 -8.61
N ARG A 440 -18.66 -10.03 -9.03
CA ARG A 440 -17.53 -9.37 -8.39
C ARG A 440 -17.57 -7.91 -8.80
N ASP A 441 -17.43 -7.01 -7.84
CA ASP A 441 -17.35 -5.57 -8.11
C ASP A 441 -16.50 -4.92 -7.03
N GLY A 442 -15.89 -3.78 -7.34
CA GLY A 442 -15.18 -2.94 -6.38
C GLY A 442 -16.17 -2.30 -5.41
N MET A 443 -16.24 -0.96 -5.39
CA MET A 443 -17.37 -0.29 -4.74
C MET A 443 -18.51 -0.09 -5.74
N ASN A 444 -19.71 -0.57 -5.41
CA ASN A 444 -20.92 -0.28 -6.18
C ASN A 444 -21.75 0.78 -5.47
N LEU A 445 -21.93 1.93 -6.11
CA LEU A 445 -22.62 3.09 -5.54
C LEU A 445 -24.13 3.13 -5.83
N ILE A 446 -24.63 2.25 -6.70
CA ILE A 446 -26.06 2.21 -7.08
C ILE A 446 -26.97 2.00 -5.85
N PRO A 447 -26.66 1.10 -4.90
CA PRO A 447 -27.46 0.99 -3.68
C PRO A 447 -27.52 2.29 -2.89
N TYR A 448 -26.42 3.06 -2.84
CA TYR A 448 -26.35 4.30 -2.06
C TYR A 448 -27.19 5.38 -2.74
N GLU A 449 -27.06 5.55 -4.06
CA GLU A 449 -27.91 6.45 -4.85
C GLU A 449 -29.40 6.11 -4.66
N TYR A 450 -29.74 4.82 -4.67
CA TYR A 450 -31.11 4.34 -4.48
C TYR A 450 -31.65 4.67 -3.07
N ILE A 451 -30.87 4.41 -2.01
CA ILE A 451 -31.27 4.72 -0.63
C ILE A 451 -31.59 6.20 -0.48
N ILE A 452 -30.73 7.08 -0.99
CA ILE A 452 -30.96 8.53 -0.90
C ILE A 452 -32.14 8.97 -1.75
N SER A 453 -32.32 8.38 -2.93
CA SER A 453 -33.48 8.67 -3.78
C SER A 453 -34.79 8.25 -3.13
N ARG A 454 -34.81 7.14 -2.37
CA ARG A 454 -35.98 6.66 -1.61
C ARG A 454 -36.29 7.49 -0.36
N GLN A 455 -35.31 8.21 0.17
CA GLN A 455 -35.58 9.22 1.20
C GLN A 455 -36.48 10.33 0.65
N GLY A 456 -36.27 10.71 -0.62
CA GLY A 456 -37.09 11.70 -1.33
C GLY A 456 -36.98 13.12 -0.78
N ASN A 457 -37.96 13.95 -1.14
CA ASN A 457 -38.15 15.32 -0.67
C ASN A 457 -39.65 15.66 -0.64
N GLU A 458 -40.01 16.83 -0.13
CA GLU A 458 -41.41 17.23 0.02
C GLU A 458 -42.18 17.31 -1.31
N SER A 459 -41.53 17.64 -2.42
CA SER A 459 -42.20 17.76 -3.71
C SER A 459 -42.50 16.40 -4.32
N LEU A 460 -41.53 15.48 -4.28
CA LEU A 460 -41.73 14.09 -4.71
C LEU A 460 -42.71 13.34 -3.82
N ASP A 461 -42.76 13.65 -2.52
CA ASP A 461 -43.76 13.08 -1.61
C ASP A 461 -45.19 13.42 -2.06
N LYS A 462 -45.42 14.66 -2.51
CA LYS A 462 -46.72 15.07 -3.08
C LYS A 462 -47.04 14.29 -4.35
N VAL A 463 -46.07 14.10 -5.24
CA VAL A 463 -46.24 13.32 -6.48
C VAL A 463 -46.52 11.85 -6.17
N LEU A 464 -45.90 11.30 -5.13
CA LEU A 464 -46.11 9.92 -4.66
C LEU A 464 -47.40 9.76 -3.82
N GLY A 465 -48.08 10.85 -3.47
CA GLY A 465 -49.26 10.84 -2.59
C GLY A 465 -48.94 10.42 -1.16
N LEU A 466 -47.73 10.70 -0.68
CA LEU A 466 -47.27 10.37 0.68
C LEU A 466 -47.47 11.56 1.61
N SER A 467 -47.86 11.27 2.86
CA SER A 467 -47.86 12.28 3.92
C SER A 467 -46.42 12.59 4.33
N PRO A 468 -46.09 13.84 4.73
CA PRO A 468 -44.78 14.18 5.30
C PRO A 468 -44.40 13.32 6.53
N SER A 469 -45.41 12.80 7.24
CA SER A 469 -45.23 11.92 8.40
C SER A 469 -45.04 10.44 8.05
N THR A 470 -45.16 10.05 6.78
CA THR A 470 -45.02 8.65 6.36
C THR A 470 -43.55 8.23 6.43
N PRO A 471 -43.20 7.19 7.21
CA PRO A 471 -41.83 6.68 7.26
C PRO A 471 -41.36 6.19 5.88
N LYS A 472 -40.10 6.50 5.55
CA LYS A 472 -39.50 6.13 4.26
C LYS A 472 -39.07 4.67 4.26
N LYS A 473 -39.00 4.08 3.06
CA LYS A 473 -38.67 2.67 2.87
C LYS A 473 -37.82 2.42 1.62
N SER A 474 -36.91 1.47 1.71
CA SER A 474 -36.08 1.01 0.59
C SER A 474 -35.75 -0.47 0.77
N MET A 475 -35.97 -1.27 -0.26
CA MET A 475 -35.52 -2.67 -0.30
C MET A 475 -34.34 -2.88 -1.23
N LEU A 476 -33.39 -3.69 -0.78
CA LEU A 476 -32.13 -3.97 -1.46
C LEU A 476 -31.87 -5.47 -1.44
N VAL A 477 -31.67 -6.05 -2.62
CA VAL A 477 -31.07 -7.39 -2.79
C VAL A 477 -29.67 -7.17 -3.37
N VAL A 478 -28.66 -7.56 -2.59
CA VAL A 478 -27.27 -7.19 -2.85
C VAL A 478 -26.39 -8.43 -2.81
N SER A 479 -25.54 -8.58 -3.82
CA SER A 479 -24.52 -9.62 -3.87
C SER A 479 -23.57 -9.53 -2.66
N GLU A 480 -23.18 -10.66 -2.10
CA GLU A 480 -22.14 -10.73 -1.08
C GLU A 480 -20.74 -10.38 -1.61
N PHE A 481 -20.55 -10.35 -2.93
CA PHE A 481 -19.25 -10.17 -3.59
C PHE A 481 -18.95 -8.73 -4.03
N ILE A 482 -19.73 -7.74 -3.58
CA ILE A 482 -19.51 -6.32 -3.88
C ILE A 482 -19.07 -5.54 -2.64
N GLY A 483 -18.23 -4.52 -2.84
CA GLY A 483 -17.59 -3.78 -1.76
C GLY A 483 -18.53 -2.98 -0.85
N CYS A 484 -19.75 -2.64 -1.29
CA CYS A 484 -20.73 -1.97 -0.43
C CYS A 484 -21.55 -2.94 0.44
N SER A 485 -21.49 -4.25 0.18
CA SER A 485 -22.27 -5.26 0.89
C SER A 485 -21.98 -5.30 2.40
N PRO A 486 -20.71 -5.25 2.87
CA PRO A 486 -20.39 -5.18 4.29
C PRO A 486 -21.00 -3.96 4.99
N SER A 487 -21.04 -2.82 4.32
CA SER A 487 -21.59 -1.56 4.84
C SER A 487 -23.12 -1.55 4.96
N LEU A 488 -23.82 -2.28 4.08
CA LEU A 488 -25.28 -2.27 3.99
C LEU A 488 -25.92 -3.43 4.76
N SER A 489 -25.68 -3.49 6.07
CA SER A 489 -26.11 -4.61 6.93
C SER A 489 -27.63 -4.92 6.96
N GLY A 490 -28.51 -4.01 6.52
CA GLY A 490 -29.95 -4.26 6.36
C GLY A 490 -30.37 -4.81 4.98
N ALA A 491 -29.44 -5.00 4.03
CA ALA A 491 -29.75 -5.51 2.70
C ALA A 491 -29.93 -7.04 2.74
N ILE A 492 -30.76 -7.58 1.85
CA ILE A 492 -30.86 -9.04 1.66
C ILE A 492 -29.65 -9.47 0.86
N ARG A 493 -28.70 -10.14 1.52
CA ARG A 493 -27.46 -10.60 0.90
C ARG A 493 -27.70 -11.90 0.16
N VAL A 494 -27.21 -11.96 -1.08
CA VAL A 494 -27.36 -13.13 -1.93
C VAL A 494 -26.03 -13.54 -2.53
N ASN A 495 -25.87 -14.84 -2.75
CA ASN A 495 -24.88 -15.35 -3.66
C ASN A 495 -25.48 -15.36 -5.08
N PRO A 496 -25.04 -14.49 -6.01
CA PRO A 496 -25.66 -14.35 -7.33
C PRO A 496 -25.58 -15.61 -8.19
N TRP A 497 -24.69 -16.55 -7.86
CA TRP A 497 -24.56 -17.83 -8.56
C TRP A 497 -25.69 -18.80 -8.24
N ASN A 498 -26.36 -18.62 -7.09
CA ASN A 498 -27.53 -19.39 -6.71
C ASN A 498 -28.81 -18.66 -7.17
N ILE A 499 -29.28 -19.00 -8.37
CA ILE A 499 -30.45 -18.37 -9.01
C ILE A 499 -31.70 -18.50 -8.13
N ASP A 500 -31.90 -19.65 -7.48
CA ASP A 500 -33.05 -19.89 -6.60
C ASP A 500 -33.01 -18.97 -5.38
N ALA A 501 -31.86 -18.86 -4.71
CA ALA A 501 -31.71 -17.96 -3.57
C ALA A 501 -31.91 -16.48 -3.96
N VAL A 502 -31.50 -16.07 -5.17
CA VAL A 502 -31.76 -14.71 -5.66
C VAL A 502 -33.27 -14.52 -5.90
N ALA A 503 -33.97 -15.50 -6.48
CA ALA A 503 -35.41 -15.44 -6.69
C ALA A 503 -36.18 -15.37 -5.36
N GLU A 504 -35.83 -16.22 -4.39
CA GLU A 504 -36.38 -16.19 -3.02
C GLU A 504 -36.12 -14.85 -2.32
N ALA A 505 -34.96 -14.23 -2.54
CA ALA A 505 -34.65 -12.91 -2.01
C ALA A 505 -35.48 -11.80 -2.67
N MET A 506 -35.77 -11.91 -3.98
CA MET A 506 -36.70 -10.99 -4.66
C MET A 506 -38.10 -11.12 -4.07
N ASP A 507 -38.58 -12.34 -3.88
CA ASP A 507 -39.89 -12.62 -3.28
C ASP A 507 -39.97 -12.09 -1.84
N SER A 508 -38.98 -12.43 -1.02
CA SER A 508 -38.85 -11.95 0.36
C SER A 508 -38.85 -10.42 0.43
N ALA A 509 -38.22 -9.72 -0.53
CA ALA A 509 -38.24 -8.26 -0.57
C ALA A 509 -39.62 -7.68 -0.89
N LEU A 510 -40.42 -8.38 -1.70
CA LEU A 510 -41.77 -8.00 -2.07
C LEU A 510 -42.75 -8.22 -0.90
N GLU A 511 -42.69 -9.38 -0.25
CA GLU A 511 -43.59 -9.77 0.84
C GLU A 511 -43.25 -9.14 2.20
N MET A 512 -42.05 -8.58 2.36
CA MET A 512 -41.58 -8.03 3.63
C MET A 512 -42.56 -7.01 4.23
N ALA A 513 -42.82 -7.15 5.53
CA ALA A 513 -43.69 -6.24 6.25
C ALA A 513 -43.16 -4.80 6.24
N GLU A 514 -44.05 -3.83 6.04
CA GLU A 514 -43.68 -2.42 5.91
C GLU A 514 -42.83 -1.86 7.06
N PRO A 515 -43.08 -2.19 8.36
CA PRO A 515 -42.22 -1.72 9.45
C PRO A 515 -40.77 -2.20 9.35
N GLU A 516 -40.55 -3.43 8.86
CA GLU A 516 -39.20 -3.97 8.65
C GLU A 516 -38.50 -3.25 7.50
N LYS A 517 -39.22 -2.95 6.41
CA LYS A 517 -38.68 -2.15 5.30
C LYS A 517 -38.24 -0.75 5.77
N GLN A 518 -38.98 -0.14 6.69
CA GLN A 518 -38.68 1.17 7.26
C GLN A 518 -37.43 1.13 8.14
N LEU A 519 -37.32 0.14 9.03
CA LEU A 519 -36.14 -0.03 9.90
C LEU A 519 -34.86 -0.26 9.08
N ARG A 520 -34.93 -1.07 8.02
CA ARG A 520 -33.81 -1.31 7.10
C ARG A 520 -33.39 -0.02 6.40
N HIS A 521 -34.37 0.72 5.89
CA HIS A 521 -34.11 2.01 5.24
C HIS A 521 -33.44 3.00 6.18
N GLU A 522 -33.95 3.19 7.40
CA GLU A 522 -33.36 4.13 8.36
C GLU A 522 -31.90 3.78 8.67
N LYS A 523 -31.61 2.49 8.87
CA LYS A 523 -30.24 2.00 9.11
C LYS A 523 -29.31 2.33 7.94
N HIS A 524 -29.76 2.06 6.72
CA HIS A 524 -28.98 2.32 5.51
C HIS A 524 -28.79 3.81 5.27
N PHE A 525 -29.86 4.60 5.38
CA PHE A 525 -29.84 6.04 5.17
C PHE A 525 -28.89 6.75 6.15
N ARG A 526 -28.89 6.34 7.42
CA ARG A 526 -27.98 6.89 8.44
C ARG A 526 -26.51 6.64 8.08
N TYR A 527 -26.18 5.44 7.61
CA TYR A 527 -24.81 5.11 7.19
C TYR A 527 -24.40 5.92 5.95
N VAL A 528 -25.21 5.87 4.89
CA VAL A 528 -24.88 6.51 3.61
C VAL A 528 -24.81 8.03 3.74
N SER A 529 -25.65 8.63 4.57
CA SER A 529 -25.66 10.09 4.80
C SER A 529 -24.47 10.60 5.61
N THR A 530 -23.76 9.73 6.33
CA THR A 530 -22.59 10.10 7.16
C THR A 530 -21.27 9.73 6.50
N HIS A 531 -21.28 8.76 5.58
CA HIS A 531 -20.11 8.27 4.87
C HIS A 531 -20.23 8.66 3.38
N ASP A 532 -20.29 9.95 3.12
CA ASP A 532 -20.36 10.50 1.77
C ASP A 532 -18.96 10.59 1.12
N VAL A 533 -18.93 11.04 -0.14
CA VAL A 533 -17.69 11.23 -0.88
C VAL A 533 -16.77 12.28 -0.23
N GLY A 534 -17.34 13.29 0.43
CA GLY A 534 -16.59 14.35 1.09
C GLY A 534 -15.82 13.82 2.30
N TYR A 535 -16.49 13.04 3.15
CA TYR A 535 -15.86 12.33 4.25
C TYR A 535 -14.73 11.39 3.78
N TRP A 536 -14.96 10.66 2.68
CA TRP A 536 -13.94 9.78 2.09
C TRP A 536 -12.69 10.57 1.67
N ALA A 537 -12.87 11.68 0.96
CA ALA A 537 -11.78 12.50 0.46
C ALA A 537 -10.98 13.15 1.61
N HIS A 538 -11.68 13.78 2.55
CA HIS A 538 -11.08 14.42 3.71
C HIS A 538 -10.28 13.43 4.56
N SER A 539 -10.86 12.27 4.88
CA SER A 539 -10.19 11.27 5.71
C SER A 539 -8.95 10.68 5.03
N PHE A 540 -8.97 10.51 3.70
CA PHE A 540 -7.79 10.01 2.98
C PHE A 540 -6.66 11.04 2.96
N LEU A 541 -6.95 12.31 2.67
CA LEU A 541 -5.91 13.35 2.67
C LEU A 541 -5.35 13.61 4.06
N GLN A 542 -6.18 13.62 5.11
CA GLN A 542 -5.71 13.79 6.48
C GLN A 542 -4.70 12.70 6.88
N ASP A 543 -4.96 11.44 6.48
CA ASP A 543 -4.01 10.35 6.71
C ASP A 543 -2.76 10.49 5.84
N LEU A 544 -2.90 10.96 4.60
CA LEU A 544 -1.76 11.18 3.70
C LEU A 544 -0.83 12.27 4.25
N GLU A 545 -1.39 13.40 4.69
CA GLU A 545 -0.67 14.47 5.37
C GLU A 545 0.07 13.93 6.59
N ARG A 546 -0.61 13.16 7.43
CA ARG A 546 -0.02 12.56 8.63
C ARG A 546 1.15 11.65 8.29
N THR A 547 1.01 10.77 7.29
CA THR A 547 2.09 9.86 6.88
C THR A 547 3.29 10.62 6.30
N CYS A 548 3.05 11.77 5.65
CA CYS A 548 4.12 12.58 5.05
C CYS A 548 4.85 13.50 6.03
N LYS A 549 4.40 13.68 7.28
CA LYS A 549 5.00 14.63 8.25
C LYS A 549 6.49 14.40 8.50
N ASP A 550 6.91 13.14 8.52
CA ASP A 550 8.30 12.77 8.82
C ASP A 550 9.22 12.82 7.58
N HIS A 551 8.71 13.13 6.39
CA HIS A 551 9.56 13.23 5.18
C HIS A 551 10.74 14.18 5.36
N SER A 552 10.56 15.27 6.11
CA SER A 552 11.57 16.28 6.40
C SER A 552 12.72 15.76 7.27
N ARG A 553 12.45 14.79 8.15
CA ARG A 553 13.40 14.21 9.12
C ARG A 553 14.31 13.14 8.52
N HIS A 554 13.93 12.60 7.37
CA HIS A 554 14.66 11.53 6.69
C HIS A 554 15.35 12.01 5.42
N ARG A 555 16.54 11.44 5.16
CA ARG A 555 17.23 11.55 3.87
C ARG A 555 16.80 10.39 2.99
N CYS A 556 16.39 10.69 1.75
CA CYS A 556 15.84 9.72 0.82
C CYS A 556 16.74 9.54 -0.40
N TRP A 557 17.17 8.31 -0.67
CA TRP A 557 17.96 7.95 -1.85
C TRP A 557 17.21 6.97 -2.74
N GLY A 558 17.19 7.26 -4.04
CA GLY A 558 16.67 6.34 -5.04
C GLY A 558 17.67 5.25 -5.37
N ILE A 559 17.25 3.99 -5.30
CA ILE A 559 18.07 2.82 -5.65
C ILE A 559 17.32 1.90 -6.63
N GLY A 560 18.05 1.29 -7.56
CA GLY A 560 17.49 0.38 -8.57
C GLY A 560 17.19 1.03 -9.92
N PHE A 561 16.94 0.18 -10.93
CA PHE A 561 16.70 0.59 -12.32
C PHE A 561 15.29 0.17 -12.78
N GLY A 562 14.72 0.94 -13.71
CA GLY A 562 13.38 0.68 -14.25
C GLY A 562 12.31 0.66 -13.16
N LEU A 563 11.42 -0.33 -13.20
CA LEU A 563 10.36 -0.55 -12.22
C LEU A 563 10.83 -1.26 -10.94
N LYS A 564 12.11 -1.64 -10.85
CA LYS A 564 12.75 -2.12 -9.61
C LYS A 564 13.29 -0.96 -8.75
N PHE A 565 12.98 0.27 -9.14
CA PHE A 565 13.33 1.47 -8.38
C PHE A 565 12.57 1.49 -7.05
N ARG A 566 13.28 1.87 -5.99
CA ARG A 566 12.77 2.01 -4.63
C ARG A 566 13.50 3.13 -3.92
N VAL A 567 12.90 3.66 -2.87
CA VAL A 567 13.47 4.74 -2.08
C VAL A 567 13.94 4.18 -0.74
N LEU A 568 15.23 4.33 -0.47
CA LEU A 568 15.82 4.10 0.84
C LEU A 568 15.69 5.38 1.66
N SER A 569 15.04 5.28 2.81
CA SER A 569 14.87 6.38 3.76
C SER A 569 15.64 6.07 5.04
N LEU A 570 16.54 6.96 5.43
CA LEU A 570 17.33 6.85 6.66
C LEU A 570 17.21 8.15 7.44
N ASP A 571 17.39 8.08 8.75
CA ASP A 571 17.40 9.27 9.61
C ASP A 571 18.47 10.28 9.14
N THR A 572 18.21 11.57 9.28
CA THR A 572 19.18 12.63 8.94
C THR A 572 20.48 12.53 9.74
N ASN A 573 20.43 11.99 10.95
CA ASN A 573 21.59 11.74 11.80
C ASN A 573 22.33 10.44 11.45
N PHE A 574 21.79 9.62 10.54
CA PHE A 574 22.41 8.38 10.09
C PHE A 574 23.62 8.68 9.20
N ARG A 575 24.82 8.43 9.72
CA ARG A 575 26.08 8.85 9.06
C ARG A 575 27.13 7.76 9.05
N LYS A 576 27.98 7.77 8.03
CA LYS A 576 29.12 6.86 7.97
C LYS A 576 30.03 7.12 9.17
N LEU A 577 30.45 6.05 9.86
CA LEU A 577 31.37 6.17 10.97
C LEU A 577 32.77 6.53 10.44
N SER A 578 33.27 7.71 10.80
CA SER A 578 34.61 8.15 10.41
C SER A 578 35.66 7.54 11.34
N MET A 579 36.68 6.93 10.73
CA MET A 579 37.86 6.39 11.42
C MET A 579 38.54 7.44 12.31
N ASP A 580 38.79 8.64 11.79
CA ASP A 580 39.49 9.68 12.55
C ASP A 580 38.66 10.14 13.75
N HIS A 581 37.34 10.22 13.58
CA HIS A 581 36.43 10.64 14.65
C HIS A 581 36.42 9.63 15.79
N ILE A 582 36.22 8.34 15.49
CA ILE A 582 36.17 7.30 16.53
C ILE A 582 37.54 7.07 17.16
N VAL A 583 38.63 7.07 16.39
CA VAL A 583 39.99 6.92 16.92
C VAL A 583 40.36 8.09 17.83
N SER A 584 39.96 9.33 17.48
CA SER A 584 40.20 10.50 18.32
C SER A 584 39.40 10.44 19.62
N ALA A 585 38.13 10.04 19.56
CA ALA A 585 37.29 9.78 20.73
C ALA A 585 37.90 8.72 21.64
N TYR A 586 38.31 7.60 21.03
CA TYR A 586 38.95 6.48 21.71
C TYR A 586 40.23 6.90 22.45
N ARG A 587 41.09 7.73 21.84
CA ARG A 587 42.33 8.21 22.49
C ARG A 587 42.09 9.09 23.72
N ARG A 588 40.99 9.86 23.76
CA ARG A 588 40.70 10.80 24.86
C ARG A 588 39.98 10.16 26.04
N THR A 589 39.31 9.05 25.82
CA THR A 589 38.44 8.35 26.79
C THR A 589 39.22 7.32 27.60
N LYS A 590 38.75 7.03 28.82
CA LYS A 590 39.47 6.19 29.80
C LYS A 590 38.70 4.93 30.22
N ILE A 591 37.39 4.89 30.09
CA ILE A 591 36.57 3.74 30.46
C ILE A 591 35.69 3.39 29.25
N ARG A 592 36.11 2.37 28.50
CA ARG A 592 35.57 2.08 27.18
C ARG A 592 34.79 0.77 27.16
N ALA A 593 33.51 0.84 26.84
CA ALA A 593 32.66 -0.32 26.59
C ALA A 593 32.61 -0.61 25.08
N ILE A 594 33.01 -1.81 24.66
CA ILE A 594 33.01 -2.21 23.26
C ILE A 594 32.15 -3.47 23.12
N LEU A 595 31.04 -3.37 22.40
CA LEU A 595 30.07 -4.45 22.17
C LEU A 595 30.06 -4.82 20.69
N LEU A 596 30.36 -6.07 20.38
CA LEU A 596 30.49 -6.53 19.01
C LEU A 596 29.59 -7.73 18.80
N ASP A 597 28.78 -7.70 17.76
CA ASP A 597 28.24 -8.93 17.21
C ASP A 597 29.32 -9.72 16.47
N TYR A 598 29.25 -11.04 16.54
CA TYR A 598 30.12 -11.93 15.77
C TYR A 598 29.51 -12.34 14.43
N ASP A 599 28.23 -12.73 14.43
CA ASP A 599 27.55 -13.45 13.34
C ASP A 599 27.08 -12.50 12.23
N GLY A 600 28.00 -12.13 11.32
CA GLY A 600 27.73 -11.22 10.21
C GLY A 600 28.48 -9.90 10.29
N THR A 601 28.97 -9.58 11.49
CA THR A 601 29.73 -8.34 11.78
C THR A 601 31.25 -8.56 11.76
N LEU A 602 31.72 -9.70 12.28
CA LEU A 602 33.14 -10.11 12.24
C LEU A 602 33.38 -11.36 11.37
N MET A 603 32.29 -11.98 10.92
CA MET A 603 32.26 -13.22 10.13
C MET A 603 31.35 -13.02 8.90
N PRO A 604 31.80 -13.27 7.66
CA PRO A 604 30.97 -13.11 6.47
C PRO A 604 29.85 -14.15 6.36
N HIS A 605 28.60 -13.71 6.20
CA HIS A 605 27.42 -14.58 6.02
C HIS A 605 27.56 -15.65 4.94
N ALA A 606 28.29 -15.36 3.86
CA ALA A 606 28.46 -16.26 2.72
C ALA A 606 29.58 -17.31 2.91
N SER A 607 30.25 -17.35 4.07
CA SER A 607 31.32 -18.31 4.33
C SER A 607 30.77 -19.64 4.85
N ILE A 608 31.21 -20.75 4.24
CA ILE A 608 30.96 -22.11 4.74
C ILE A 608 31.70 -22.31 6.07
N ASP A 609 32.93 -21.80 6.16
CA ASP A 609 33.70 -21.78 7.39
C ASP A 609 33.33 -20.54 8.21
N LYS A 610 32.67 -20.76 9.34
CA LYS A 610 32.19 -19.71 10.23
C LYS A 610 33.16 -19.44 11.39
N SER A 611 34.33 -20.07 11.39
CA SER A 611 35.38 -19.86 12.40
C SER A 611 36.04 -18.47 12.28
N PRO A 612 36.55 -17.90 13.38
CA PRO A 612 37.15 -16.58 13.35
C PRO A 612 38.49 -16.61 12.61
N SER A 613 38.74 -15.57 11.81
CA SER A 613 40.06 -15.39 11.17
C SER A 613 41.15 -15.11 12.21
N SER A 614 42.40 -15.50 11.91
CA SER A 614 43.55 -15.19 12.78
C SER A 614 43.68 -13.69 13.05
N ASN A 615 43.44 -12.86 12.04
CA ASN A 615 43.43 -11.42 12.15
C ASN A 615 42.36 -10.90 13.12
N SER A 616 41.15 -11.47 13.10
CA SER A 616 40.07 -11.10 14.03
C SER A 616 40.45 -11.42 15.48
N ILE A 617 41.08 -12.58 15.71
CA ILE A 617 41.58 -12.99 17.03
C ILE A 617 42.67 -12.04 17.52
N ASP A 618 43.62 -11.68 16.66
CA ASP A 618 44.72 -10.77 17.01
C ASP A 618 44.22 -9.37 17.38
N ILE A 619 43.25 -8.84 16.63
CA ILE A 619 42.58 -7.56 16.91
C ILE A 619 41.88 -7.60 18.27
N LEU A 620 41.08 -8.64 18.55
CA LEU A 620 40.38 -8.79 19.83
C LEU A 620 41.37 -8.90 20.99
N ASN A 621 42.47 -9.65 20.81
CA ASN A 621 43.52 -9.77 21.81
C ASN A 621 44.18 -8.43 22.11
N SER A 622 44.50 -7.63 21.09
CA SER A 622 45.07 -6.30 21.27
C SER A 622 44.12 -5.38 22.06
N LEU A 623 42.83 -5.36 21.71
CA LEU A 623 41.83 -4.56 22.42
C LEU A 623 41.63 -5.03 23.87
N CYS A 624 41.63 -6.33 24.12
CA CYS A 624 41.49 -6.91 25.46
C CYS A 624 42.72 -6.74 26.36
N ARG A 625 43.90 -6.40 25.81
CA ARG A 625 45.12 -6.11 26.59
C ARG A 625 45.11 -4.72 27.21
N ASP A 626 44.41 -3.77 26.59
CA ASP A 626 44.25 -2.42 27.15
C ASP A 626 43.26 -2.44 28.31
N LYS A 627 43.75 -2.12 29.51
CA LYS A 627 43.00 -2.17 30.78
C LYS A 627 41.83 -1.19 30.85
N ASN A 628 41.82 -0.18 29.97
CA ASN A 628 40.73 0.77 29.86
C ASN A 628 39.53 0.23 29.08
N ASN A 629 39.70 -0.91 28.39
CA ASN A 629 38.66 -1.51 27.58
C ASN A 629 37.95 -2.65 28.31
N MET A 630 36.65 -2.71 28.13
CA MET A 630 35.83 -3.88 28.39
C MET A 630 35.18 -4.31 27.07
N VAL A 631 35.66 -5.42 26.50
CA VAL A 631 35.21 -5.93 25.19
C VAL A 631 34.24 -7.09 25.40
N PHE A 632 33.04 -6.94 24.83
CA PHE A 632 31.97 -7.92 24.82
C PHE A 632 31.71 -8.40 23.40
N LEU A 633 31.70 -9.72 23.22
CA LEU A 633 31.33 -10.37 21.98
C LEU A 633 29.99 -11.10 22.17
N VAL A 634 29.00 -10.76 21.36
CA VAL A 634 27.68 -11.40 21.36
C VAL A 634 27.54 -12.28 20.12
N SER A 635 27.00 -13.48 20.28
CA SER A 635 26.83 -14.42 19.17
C SER A 635 25.61 -15.30 19.35
N ALA A 636 25.04 -15.75 18.23
CA ALA A 636 23.98 -16.76 18.15
C ALA A 636 24.48 -18.20 18.38
N ARG A 637 25.80 -18.39 18.48
CA ARG A 637 26.46 -19.71 18.54
C ARG A 637 26.44 -20.31 19.95
N ARG A 638 26.67 -21.62 20.01
CA ARG A 638 26.78 -22.40 21.25
C ARG A 638 28.02 -21.99 22.04
N ARG A 639 27.92 -22.09 23.38
CA ARG A 639 29.03 -21.76 24.29
C ARG A 639 30.28 -22.63 24.12
N THR A 640 30.14 -23.89 23.72
CA THR A 640 31.26 -24.80 23.46
C THR A 640 32.10 -24.33 22.27
N THR A 641 31.44 -24.06 21.14
CA THR A 641 32.06 -23.54 19.93
C THR A 641 32.78 -22.21 20.17
N LEU A 642 32.12 -21.27 20.87
CA LEU A 642 32.74 -19.98 21.20
C LEU A 642 33.91 -20.12 22.18
N SER A 643 33.86 -21.10 23.09
CA SER A 643 34.97 -21.37 24.01
C SER A 643 36.21 -21.87 23.27
N GLU A 644 36.04 -22.73 22.26
CA GLU A 644 37.13 -23.25 21.44
C GLU A 644 37.73 -22.14 20.55
N TRP A 645 36.86 -21.42 19.83
CA TRP A 645 37.25 -20.39 18.86
C TRP A 645 38.01 -19.21 19.48
N PHE A 646 37.61 -18.78 20.67
CA PHE A 646 38.21 -17.63 21.36
C PHE A 646 39.05 -18.04 22.58
N SER A 647 39.54 -19.28 22.60
CA SER A 647 40.38 -19.81 23.69
C SER A 647 41.68 -19.02 23.93
N SER A 648 42.19 -18.35 22.89
CA SER A 648 43.37 -17.49 22.96
C SER A 648 43.12 -16.10 23.58
N CYS A 649 41.85 -15.69 23.74
CA CYS A 649 41.46 -14.38 24.26
C CYS A 649 41.16 -14.44 25.77
N GLU A 650 42.10 -14.01 26.62
CA GLU A 650 41.97 -14.18 28.08
C GLU A 650 40.90 -13.30 28.73
N ASN A 651 40.84 -12.02 28.35
CA ASN A 651 39.96 -11.00 28.96
C ASN A 651 38.72 -10.67 28.13
N LEU A 652 38.37 -11.49 27.13
CA LEU A 652 37.20 -11.27 26.29
C LEU A 652 35.94 -11.74 27.02
N VAL A 653 34.94 -10.86 27.15
CA VAL A 653 33.63 -11.25 27.65
C VAL A 653 32.79 -11.79 26.50
N ILE A 654 32.20 -12.96 26.67
CA ILE A 654 31.45 -13.64 25.60
C ILE A 654 30.03 -13.93 26.06
N ALA A 655 29.07 -13.56 25.22
CA ALA A 655 27.66 -13.88 25.35
C ALA A 655 27.27 -14.87 24.25
N ALA A 656 26.96 -16.12 24.64
CA ALA A 656 26.54 -17.18 23.74
C ALA A 656 25.00 -17.25 23.65
N GLU A 657 24.50 -17.82 22.55
CA GLU A 657 23.07 -18.01 22.29
C GLU A 657 22.24 -16.74 22.54
N HIS A 658 22.64 -15.64 21.90
CA HIS A 658 22.00 -14.33 21.99
C HIS A 658 21.94 -13.74 23.41
N GLY A 659 22.81 -14.19 24.32
CA GLY A 659 22.89 -13.67 25.69
C GLY A 659 22.30 -14.55 26.77
N TYR A 660 21.94 -15.80 26.46
CA TYR A 660 21.48 -16.72 27.50
C TYR A 660 22.62 -17.11 28.44
N PHE A 661 23.81 -17.38 27.90
CA PHE A 661 25.01 -17.68 28.66
C PHE A 661 26.03 -16.55 28.52
N LEU A 662 26.64 -16.17 29.64
CA LEU A 662 27.66 -15.13 29.70
C LEU A 662 28.93 -15.70 30.34
N ARG A 663 30.10 -15.35 29.81
CA ARG A 663 31.40 -15.68 30.41
C ARG A 663 32.27 -14.44 30.47
N LEU A 664 32.66 -14.04 31.68
CA LEU A 664 33.39 -12.79 31.94
C LEU A 664 34.88 -12.81 31.56
N LYS A 665 35.51 -13.98 31.52
CA LYS A 665 36.92 -14.18 31.11
C LYS A 665 37.15 -15.65 30.81
N ARG A 666 38.26 -16.02 30.16
CA ARG A 666 38.55 -17.41 29.75
C ARG A 666 38.35 -18.43 30.87
N ASP A 667 38.90 -18.12 32.05
CA ASP A 667 38.94 -19.03 33.21
C ASP A 667 37.74 -18.84 34.17
N ALA A 668 36.77 -17.98 33.83
CA ALA A 668 35.53 -17.84 34.60
C ALA A 668 34.49 -18.89 34.18
N GLU A 669 33.62 -19.27 35.12
CA GLU A 669 32.48 -20.12 34.82
C GLU A 669 31.45 -19.37 33.96
N TRP A 670 30.66 -20.13 33.21
CA TRP A 670 29.54 -19.58 32.45
C TRP A 670 28.39 -19.25 33.41
N GLU A 671 27.97 -18.00 33.41
CA GLU A 671 26.80 -17.50 34.12
C GLU A 671 25.57 -17.57 33.22
N THR A 672 24.42 -17.93 33.78
CA THR A 672 23.14 -17.95 33.07
C THR A 672 22.38 -16.67 33.38
N CYS A 673 22.08 -15.86 32.37
CA CYS A 673 21.43 -14.56 32.57
C CYS A 673 19.93 -14.68 32.90
N VAL A 674 19.30 -15.80 32.52
CA VAL A 674 17.89 -16.10 32.82
C VAL A 674 17.81 -17.40 33.63
N PRO A 675 18.02 -17.35 34.96
CA PRO A 675 18.00 -18.55 35.78
C PRO A 675 16.57 -19.13 35.91
N GLY A 676 16.46 -20.46 35.96
CA GLY A 676 15.20 -21.14 36.27
C GLY A 676 14.26 -21.39 35.08
N VAL A 677 14.74 -21.27 33.84
CA VAL A 677 13.96 -21.67 32.65
C VAL A 677 13.87 -23.19 32.60
N ASP A 678 12.65 -23.71 32.61
CA ASP A 678 12.38 -25.11 32.28
C ASP A 678 12.45 -25.29 30.76
N PHE A 679 13.18 -26.30 30.28
CA PHE A 679 13.32 -26.63 28.86
C PHE A 679 12.33 -27.70 28.40
N SER A 680 11.35 -28.08 29.24
CA SER A 680 10.27 -29.01 28.88
C SER A 680 9.49 -28.58 27.64
N TRP A 681 9.39 -27.28 27.35
CA TRP A 681 8.80 -26.74 26.12
C TRP A 681 9.46 -27.26 24.83
N LYS A 682 10.74 -27.67 24.86
CA LYS A 682 11.41 -28.29 23.71
C LYS A 682 10.75 -29.59 23.30
N GLN A 683 10.23 -30.35 24.27
CA GLN A 683 9.50 -31.61 24.02
C GLN A 683 8.17 -31.36 23.28
N ILE A 684 7.65 -30.12 23.37
CA ILE A 684 6.45 -29.67 22.67
C ILE A 684 6.83 -29.11 21.28
N ALA A 685 7.89 -28.30 21.21
CA ALA A 685 8.30 -27.61 19.99
C ALA A 685 8.97 -28.55 18.95
N GLU A 686 9.80 -29.49 19.41
CA GLU A 686 10.58 -30.37 18.52
C GLU A 686 9.70 -31.27 17.63
N PRO A 687 8.63 -31.93 18.13
CA PRO A 687 7.72 -32.68 17.26
C PRO A 687 7.04 -31.82 16.20
N VAL A 688 6.69 -30.57 16.53
CA VAL A 688 6.12 -29.62 15.58
C VAL A 688 7.15 -29.28 14.50
N MET A 689 8.36 -28.87 14.87
CA MET A 689 9.43 -28.58 13.89
C MET A 689 9.78 -29.80 13.03
N LYS A 690 9.78 -31.02 13.59
CA LYS A 690 10.01 -32.26 12.83
C LYS A 690 8.99 -32.46 11.72
N LEU A 691 7.70 -32.22 11.99
CA LEU A 691 6.65 -32.29 10.98
C LEU A 691 6.93 -31.36 9.77
N TYR A 692 7.34 -30.12 10.04
CA TYR A 692 7.69 -29.17 8.98
C TYR A 692 9.00 -29.55 8.29
N THR A 693 9.94 -30.14 9.01
CA THR A 693 11.21 -30.62 8.44
C THR A 693 11.00 -31.78 7.48
N GLU A 694 10.14 -32.74 7.84
CA GLU A 694 9.80 -33.88 6.99
C GLU A 694 9.02 -33.48 5.73
N THR A 695 8.25 -32.40 5.80
CA THR A 695 7.44 -31.89 4.69
C THR A 695 8.14 -30.83 3.85
N THR A 696 9.32 -30.37 4.25
CA THR A 696 10.07 -29.30 3.57
C THR A 696 11.48 -29.76 3.25
N ASP A 697 11.70 -30.17 2.00
CA ASP A 697 13.02 -30.58 1.52
C ASP A 697 14.04 -29.45 1.65
N GLY A 698 15.29 -29.80 2.00
CA GLY A 698 16.37 -28.84 2.28
C GLY A 698 16.27 -28.13 3.63
N SER A 699 15.28 -28.44 4.48
CA SER A 699 15.19 -27.87 5.83
C SER A 699 15.86 -28.75 6.90
N THR A 700 16.33 -28.14 7.98
CA THR A 700 17.02 -28.82 9.08
C THR A 700 16.66 -28.22 10.44
N ILE A 701 16.81 -29.00 11.52
CA ILE A 701 16.63 -28.51 12.89
C ILE A 701 17.99 -28.47 13.57
N GLU A 702 18.33 -27.33 14.14
CA GLU A 702 19.46 -27.14 15.02
C GLU A 702 18.99 -27.05 16.48
N ASP A 703 19.26 -28.09 17.27
CA ASP A 703 19.03 -28.10 18.73
C ASP A 703 20.24 -27.51 19.47
N LYS A 704 20.07 -26.28 19.99
CA LYS A 704 21.06 -25.57 20.82
C LYS A 704 20.79 -25.85 22.30
N GLU A 705 21.58 -25.35 23.24
CA GLU A 705 21.30 -25.66 24.66
C GLU A 705 20.01 -24.95 25.12
N SER A 706 19.88 -23.66 24.86
CA SER A 706 18.75 -22.85 25.30
C SER A 706 17.65 -22.62 24.26
N SER A 707 17.94 -22.80 22.96
CA SER A 707 16.98 -22.54 21.88
C SER A 707 16.88 -23.71 20.89
N LEU A 708 15.83 -23.69 20.07
CA LEU A 708 15.60 -24.63 18.97
C LEU A 708 15.39 -23.83 17.68
N VAL A 709 16.15 -24.13 16.63
CA VAL A 709 16.13 -23.37 15.37
C VAL A 709 15.77 -24.30 14.23
N TRP A 710 14.76 -23.94 13.46
CA TRP A 710 14.44 -24.56 12.19
C TRP A 710 15.02 -23.72 11.05
N CYS A 711 15.88 -24.30 10.23
CA CYS A 711 16.59 -23.67 9.12
C CYS A 711 16.04 -24.17 7.80
N TYR A 712 15.78 -23.27 6.85
CA TYR A 712 15.24 -23.60 5.52
C TYR A 712 16.02 -22.90 4.39
N GLU A 713 17.30 -22.62 4.63
CA GLU A 713 18.17 -21.91 3.68
C GLU A 713 18.32 -22.67 2.36
N ASP A 714 18.41 -24.01 2.41
CA ASP A 714 18.56 -24.87 1.25
C ASP A 714 17.22 -25.33 0.64
N SER A 715 16.08 -24.88 1.19
CA SER A 715 14.74 -25.19 0.68
C SER A 715 14.36 -24.32 -0.51
N ASP A 716 13.34 -24.74 -1.28
CA ASP A 716 12.70 -23.87 -2.27
C ASP A 716 12.29 -22.53 -1.62
N PRO A 717 12.68 -21.36 -2.16
CA PRO A 717 12.49 -20.09 -1.46
C PRO A 717 11.03 -19.74 -1.16
N ASP A 718 10.12 -20.05 -2.09
CA ASP A 718 8.70 -19.72 -1.95
C ASP A 718 8.03 -20.71 -0.98
N PHE A 719 8.29 -22.00 -1.15
CA PHE A 719 7.74 -23.04 -0.30
C PHE A 719 8.31 -23.00 1.11
N GLY A 720 9.64 -22.89 1.26
CA GLY A 720 10.32 -22.76 2.54
C GLY A 720 9.87 -21.53 3.32
N SER A 721 9.70 -20.37 2.66
CA SER A 721 9.15 -19.17 3.31
C SER A 721 7.69 -19.34 3.75
N CYS A 722 6.87 -20.07 2.98
CA CYS A 722 5.49 -20.39 3.38
C CYS A 722 5.46 -21.31 4.60
N GLN A 723 6.23 -22.40 4.55
CA GLN A 723 6.35 -23.37 5.64
C GLN A 723 6.89 -22.72 6.91
N ALA A 724 7.84 -21.78 6.79
CA ALA A 724 8.34 -21.00 7.92
C ALA A 724 7.25 -20.17 8.62
N LYS A 725 6.33 -19.56 7.85
CA LYS A 725 5.22 -18.77 8.41
C LYS A 725 4.19 -19.66 9.09
N GLU A 726 3.83 -20.77 8.47
CA GLU A 726 2.92 -21.74 9.09
C GLU A 726 3.52 -22.36 10.35
N LEU A 727 4.82 -22.70 10.32
CA LEU A 727 5.55 -23.17 11.49
C LEU A 727 5.58 -22.11 12.59
N LEU A 728 5.81 -20.84 12.26
CA LEU A 728 5.77 -19.73 13.21
C LEU A 728 4.41 -19.65 13.90
N ASP A 729 3.31 -19.57 13.14
CA ASP A 729 1.95 -19.46 13.68
C ASP A 729 1.58 -20.70 14.53
N HIS A 730 1.98 -21.90 14.09
CA HIS A 730 1.74 -23.15 14.81
C HIS A 730 2.51 -23.19 16.14
N LEU A 731 3.79 -22.83 16.12
CA LEU A 731 4.61 -22.77 17.34
C LEU A 731 4.11 -21.69 18.31
N GLU A 732 3.74 -20.50 17.82
CA GLU A 732 3.16 -19.44 18.66
C GLU A 732 1.85 -19.90 19.32
N SER A 733 1.01 -20.64 18.61
CA SER A 733 -0.24 -21.17 19.16
C SER A 733 -0.01 -22.26 20.20
N VAL A 734 0.93 -23.19 19.96
CA VAL A 734 1.18 -24.35 20.83
C VAL A 734 1.98 -23.95 22.07
N LEU A 735 2.88 -22.98 21.94
CA LEU A 735 3.74 -22.48 23.01
C LEU A 735 3.18 -21.24 23.71
N ALA A 736 1.91 -20.87 23.46
CA ALA A 736 1.30 -19.64 23.98
C ALA A 736 1.33 -19.52 25.53
N ASN A 737 1.33 -20.66 26.24
CA ASN A 737 1.37 -20.72 27.70
C ASN A 737 2.77 -21.01 28.27
N GLU A 738 3.76 -21.20 27.41
CA GLU A 738 5.14 -21.47 27.79
C GLU A 738 5.95 -20.16 27.87
N PRO A 739 6.97 -20.05 28.74
CA PRO A 739 7.78 -18.85 28.90
C PRO A 739 8.83 -18.69 27.78
N VAL A 740 8.39 -18.80 26.53
CA VAL A 740 9.22 -18.76 25.32
C VAL A 740 8.69 -17.78 24.30
N SER A 741 9.56 -17.36 23.39
CA SER A 741 9.24 -16.52 22.25
C SER A 741 9.64 -17.22 20.96
N VAL A 742 8.75 -17.20 19.98
CA VAL A 742 9.03 -17.67 18.63
C VAL A 742 9.35 -16.46 17.77
N LYS A 743 10.46 -16.51 17.02
CA LYS A 743 10.88 -15.44 16.13
C LYS A 743 11.26 -16.00 14.78
N SER A 744 10.81 -15.35 13.71
CA SER A 744 11.29 -15.64 12.36
C SER A 744 12.47 -14.73 12.01
N GLY A 745 13.51 -15.32 11.43
CA GLY A 745 14.70 -14.66 10.91
C GLY A 745 14.90 -14.94 9.42
N HIS A 746 16.03 -14.50 8.87
CA HIS A 746 16.37 -14.81 7.48
C HIS A 746 16.65 -16.31 7.35
N HIS A 747 15.83 -17.02 6.58
CA HIS A 747 15.90 -18.47 6.39
C HIS A 747 15.79 -19.32 7.67
N ILE A 748 15.28 -18.76 8.77
CA ILE A 748 15.14 -19.48 10.05
C ILE A 748 13.83 -19.17 10.79
N VAL A 749 13.39 -20.10 11.63
CA VAL A 749 12.41 -19.90 12.71
C VAL A 749 13.04 -20.39 14.01
N GLU A 750 13.21 -19.49 14.98
CA GLU A 750 13.84 -19.77 16.27
C GLU A 750 12.81 -19.72 17.41
N VAL A 751 12.81 -20.73 18.27
CA VAL A 751 12.15 -20.71 19.58
C VAL A 751 13.21 -20.54 20.65
N LYS A 752 13.07 -19.50 21.49
CA LYS A 752 13.99 -19.23 22.59
C LYS A 752 13.27 -18.73 23.84
N PRO A 753 13.87 -18.83 25.04
CA PRO A 753 13.25 -18.37 26.27
C PRO A 753 12.90 -16.89 26.22
N GLN A 754 11.79 -16.52 26.86
CA GLN A 754 11.39 -15.13 26.97
C GLN A 754 12.41 -14.37 27.83
N GLY A 755 12.74 -13.14 27.44
CA GLY A 755 13.76 -12.35 28.13
C GLY A 755 15.20 -12.66 27.70
N VAL A 756 15.39 -13.34 26.56
CA VAL A 756 16.71 -13.47 25.92
C VAL A 756 16.78 -12.57 24.69
N SER A 757 17.62 -11.53 24.75
CA SER A 757 17.92 -10.67 23.60
C SER A 757 19.32 -10.09 23.71
N LYS A 758 19.92 -9.77 22.55
CA LYS A 758 21.21 -9.07 22.51
C LYS A 758 21.12 -7.72 23.26
N GLY A 759 19.96 -7.06 23.26
CA GLY A 759 19.71 -5.84 24.04
C GLY A 759 19.84 -6.02 25.56
N ILE A 760 19.41 -7.16 26.10
CA ILE A 760 19.59 -7.48 27.53
C ILE A 760 21.06 -7.67 27.87
N VAL A 761 21.86 -8.26 26.98
CA VAL A 761 23.32 -8.34 27.14
C VAL A 761 23.94 -6.96 27.22
N ALA A 762 23.53 -6.04 26.33
CA ALA A 762 24.00 -4.65 26.36
C ALA A 762 23.64 -3.97 27.68
N GLY A 763 22.41 -4.17 28.19
CA GLY A 763 21.99 -3.66 29.48
C GLY A 763 22.78 -4.26 30.64
N HIS A 764 23.02 -5.57 30.62
CA HIS A 764 23.79 -6.29 31.63
C HIS A 764 25.24 -5.77 31.70
N LEU A 765 25.90 -5.64 30.55
CA LEU A 765 27.24 -5.02 30.44
C LEU A 765 27.29 -3.67 31.16
N LEU A 766 26.34 -2.77 30.85
CA LEU A 766 26.30 -1.44 31.46
C LEU A 766 26.01 -1.47 32.96
N SER A 767 25.19 -2.42 33.45
CA SER A 767 25.03 -2.63 34.89
C SER A 767 26.28 -3.17 35.56
N THR A 768 26.94 -4.19 34.99
CA THR A 768 28.16 -4.78 35.56
C THR A 768 29.29 -3.77 35.66
N MET A 769 29.44 -2.89 34.66
CA MET A 769 30.42 -1.81 34.71
C MET A 769 30.10 -0.82 35.84
N ARG A 770 28.83 -0.44 35.98
CA ARG A 770 28.36 0.44 37.06
C ARG A 770 28.59 -0.14 38.44
N ASP A 771 28.29 -1.42 38.64
CA ASP A 771 28.47 -2.13 39.91
C ASP A 771 29.95 -2.21 40.32
N ARG A 772 30.85 -2.15 39.34
CA ARG A 772 32.30 -2.07 39.53
C ARG A 772 32.82 -0.63 39.63
N GLU A 773 31.93 0.35 39.79
CA GLU A 773 32.23 1.78 39.82
C GLU A 773 32.94 2.31 38.56
N MET A 774 32.77 1.61 37.42
CA MET A 774 33.30 2.01 36.12
C MET A 774 32.18 2.63 35.28
N LEU A 775 32.11 3.96 35.23
CA LEU A 775 31.18 4.68 34.37
C LEU A 775 31.79 4.86 32.98
N PRO A 776 31.23 4.26 31.91
CA PRO A 776 31.81 4.35 30.57
C PRO A 776 31.71 5.78 30.04
N ASP A 777 32.84 6.32 29.57
CA ASP A 777 32.93 7.59 28.82
C ASP A 777 33.05 7.35 27.30
N PHE A 778 33.12 6.08 26.88
CA PHE A 778 33.08 5.65 25.48
C PHE A 778 32.26 4.38 25.34
N VAL A 779 31.35 4.34 24.36
CA VAL A 779 30.59 3.13 24.00
C VAL A 779 30.64 2.90 22.51
N LEU A 780 31.16 1.76 22.07
CA LEU A 780 31.09 1.29 20.68
C LEU A 780 30.19 0.06 20.63
N CYS A 781 29.19 0.06 19.74
CA CYS A 781 28.37 -1.12 19.46
C CYS A 781 28.26 -1.34 17.96
N ILE A 782 28.63 -2.53 17.48
CA ILE A 782 28.58 -2.89 16.06
C ILE A 782 27.75 -4.17 15.89
N GLY A 783 26.79 -4.12 14.95
CA GLY A 783 25.94 -5.25 14.56
C GLY A 783 25.49 -5.15 13.10
N ASP A 784 24.93 -6.21 12.53
CA ASP A 784 24.62 -6.33 11.10
C ASP A 784 23.26 -6.95 10.78
N ASP A 785 22.49 -7.39 11.77
CA ASP A 785 21.20 -8.05 11.58
C ASP A 785 20.05 -7.35 12.34
N ARG A 786 18.84 -7.93 12.30
CA ARG A 786 17.66 -7.38 12.99
C ARG A 786 17.73 -7.57 14.51
N SER A 787 18.40 -8.61 15.00
CA SER A 787 18.53 -8.89 16.43
C SER A 787 19.43 -7.88 17.14
N ASP A 788 20.33 -7.22 16.40
CA ASP A 788 21.20 -6.16 16.90
C ASP A 788 20.46 -4.84 17.18
N GLU A 789 19.29 -4.65 16.58
CA GLU A 789 18.46 -3.45 16.79
C GLU A 789 18.06 -3.29 18.27
N ASP A 790 17.91 -4.39 19.00
CA ASP A 790 17.65 -4.38 20.43
C ASP A 790 18.87 -3.84 21.22
N MET A 791 20.10 -4.12 20.77
CA MET A 791 21.32 -3.55 21.36
C MET A 791 21.40 -2.04 21.13
N PHE A 792 21.15 -1.62 19.89
CA PHE A 792 21.21 -0.20 19.53
C PHE A 792 20.18 0.62 20.31
N GLU A 793 18.97 0.10 20.51
CA GLU A 793 17.93 0.77 21.29
C GLU A 793 18.31 0.93 22.77
N VAL A 794 18.84 -0.13 23.40
CA VAL A 794 19.26 -0.09 24.80
C VAL A 794 20.41 0.90 25.00
N ILE A 795 21.41 0.89 24.14
CA ILE A 795 22.56 1.79 24.22
C ILE A 795 22.13 3.24 23.99
N THR A 796 21.25 3.49 23.02
CA THR A 796 20.73 4.83 22.74
C THR A 796 19.90 5.36 23.90
N SER A 797 19.08 4.50 24.52
CA SER A 797 18.30 4.86 25.71
C SER A 797 19.18 5.12 26.94
N ALA A 798 20.30 4.40 27.07
CA ALA A 798 21.25 4.56 28.16
C ALA A 798 21.97 5.92 28.14
N VAL A 799 22.04 6.62 27.00
CA VAL A 799 22.60 7.98 26.90
C VAL A 799 21.85 8.98 27.78
N ALA A 800 20.54 8.82 27.93
CA ALA A 800 19.71 9.66 28.78
C ALA A 800 19.66 9.18 30.25
N GLY A 801 20.26 8.02 30.57
CA GLY A 801 20.19 7.37 31.86
C GLY A 801 21.47 7.54 32.71
N PRO A 802 21.45 7.06 33.97
CA PRO A 802 22.60 7.14 34.88
C PRO A 802 23.70 6.10 34.59
N SER A 803 23.56 5.31 33.51
CA SER A 803 24.43 4.17 33.19
C SER A 803 25.72 4.57 32.48
N LEU A 804 25.79 5.79 31.95
CA LEU A 804 26.92 6.32 31.20
C LEU A 804 27.40 7.62 31.83
N ALA A 805 28.66 7.99 31.59
CA ALA A 805 29.15 9.31 31.96
C ALA A 805 28.37 10.41 31.20
N PRO A 806 28.10 11.58 31.79
CA PRO A 806 27.35 12.66 31.10
C PRO A 806 28.00 13.15 29.80
N THR A 807 29.31 12.95 29.64
CA THR A 807 30.10 13.30 28.46
C THR A 807 30.43 12.09 27.58
N ALA A 808 29.71 10.97 27.74
CA ALA A 808 30.06 9.73 27.05
C ALA A 808 29.89 9.85 25.53
N GLU A 809 30.92 9.46 24.76
CA GLU A 809 30.84 9.38 23.31
C GLU A 809 30.30 8.01 22.89
N VAL A 810 29.10 7.99 22.26
CA VAL A 810 28.39 6.76 21.90
C VAL A 810 28.34 6.55 20.39
N PHE A 811 28.79 5.38 19.97
CA PHE A 811 28.93 4.92 18.60
C PHE A 811 28.16 3.61 18.40
N ALA A 812 26.83 3.69 18.24
CA ALA A 812 26.01 2.56 17.78
C ALA A 812 26.04 2.52 16.25
N CYS A 813 26.51 1.41 15.68
CA CYS A 813 26.84 1.28 14.26
C CYS A 813 26.29 -0.01 13.66
N THR A 814 25.60 0.11 12.53
CA THR A 814 25.19 -1.05 11.74
C THR A 814 26.16 -1.34 10.60
N VAL A 815 26.37 -2.61 10.23
CA VAL A 815 27.12 -2.99 9.03
C VAL A 815 26.16 -3.02 7.83
N GLY A 816 26.56 -2.34 6.76
CA GLY A 816 25.77 -2.12 5.55
C GLY A 816 24.92 -0.86 5.60
N ARG A 817 24.61 -0.32 4.42
CA ARG A 817 23.71 0.84 4.26
C ARG A 817 22.25 0.40 4.26
N LYS A 818 21.71 0.16 5.45
CA LYS A 818 20.35 -0.32 5.65
C LYS A 818 19.63 0.47 6.74
N PRO A 819 18.28 0.47 6.76
CA PRO A 819 17.50 1.03 7.86
C PRO A 819 17.91 0.34 9.17
N SER A 820 18.16 1.15 10.20
CA SER A 820 18.59 0.70 11.52
C SER A 820 18.31 1.79 12.55
N LYS A 821 18.13 1.40 13.82
CA LYS A 821 18.12 2.28 15.00
C LYS A 821 19.53 2.78 15.36
N ALA A 822 20.59 2.18 14.79
CA ALA A 822 21.95 2.67 14.92
C ALA A 822 22.08 4.08 14.33
N LYS A 823 22.91 4.92 14.96
CA LYS A 823 23.22 6.27 14.47
C LYS A 823 24.25 6.27 13.36
N TYR A 824 25.09 5.23 13.30
CA TYR A 824 26.18 5.14 12.34
C TYR A 824 26.07 3.90 11.46
N PHE A 825 26.77 3.92 10.31
CA PHE A 825 27.00 2.73 9.50
C PHE A 825 28.44 2.56 9.05
N LEU A 826 28.79 1.31 8.75
CA LEU A 826 29.99 0.88 8.03
C LEU A 826 29.55 0.25 6.70
N ASP A 827 30.30 0.41 5.62
CA ASP A 827 29.88 -0.05 4.29
C ASP A 827 29.82 -1.58 4.20
N ASP A 828 30.77 -2.27 4.82
CA ASP A 828 30.93 -3.72 4.78
C ASP A 828 31.74 -4.25 5.98
N ILE A 829 31.86 -5.58 6.04
CA ILE A 829 32.62 -6.29 7.06
C ILE A 829 34.11 -5.93 7.02
N ALA A 830 34.67 -5.65 5.84
CA ALA A 830 36.07 -5.28 5.70
C ALA A 830 36.35 -3.89 6.30
N GLU A 831 35.40 -2.96 6.22
CA GLU A 831 35.46 -1.68 6.89
C GLU A 831 35.30 -1.82 8.41
N SER A 832 34.42 -2.70 8.89
CA SER A 832 34.35 -3.10 10.30
C SER A 832 35.70 -3.61 10.81
N GLY A 833 36.31 -4.57 10.10
CA GLY A 833 37.63 -5.10 10.43
C GLY A 833 38.74 -4.04 10.45
N ARG A 834 38.77 -3.12 9.47
CA ARG A 834 39.72 -1.98 9.44
C ARG A 834 39.51 -1.02 10.62
N LEU A 835 38.26 -0.78 11.00
CA LEU A 835 37.94 0.05 12.16
C LEU A 835 38.48 -0.55 13.44
N MET A 836 38.19 -1.83 13.64
CA MET A 836 38.66 -2.57 14.80
C MET A 836 40.19 -2.66 14.85
N GLN A 837 40.84 -2.88 13.70
CA GLN A 837 42.30 -2.83 13.58
C GLN A 837 42.89 -1.47 13.95
N GLY A 838 42.24 -0.38 13.53
CA GLY A 838 42.66 0.99 13.88
C GLY A 838 42.60 1.25 15.38
N LEU A 839 41.56 0.76 16.07
CA LEU A 839 41.44 0.86 17.52
C LEU A 839 42.48 -0.03 18.23
N ALA A 840 42.67 -1.26 17.77
CA ALA A 840 43.69 -2.18 18.29
C ALA A 840 45.10 -1.57 18.24
N SER A 841 45.48 -0.97 17.11
CA SER A 841 46.78 -0.29 16.99
C SER A 841 46.97 0.87 17.98
N VAL A 842 45.90 1.55 18.39
CA VAL A 842 45.96 2.59 19.43
C VAL A 842 46.11 1.98 20.81
N SER A 843 45.41 0.88 21.11
CA SER A 843 45.56 0.13 22.35
C SER A 843 46.99 -0.43 22.52
N ASP A 844 47.59 -0.96 21.46
CA ASP A 844 48.97 -1.45 21.50
C ASP A 844 49.98 -0.31 21.77
N GLN A 845 49.78 0.87 21.19
CA GLN A 845 50.60 2.06 21.47
C GLN A 845 50.48 2.52 22.93
N ALA A 846 49.29 2.46 23.51
CA ALA A 846 49.06 2.79 24.91
C ALA A 846 49.69 1.76 25.87
N ALA A 847 49.68 0.47 25.51
CA ALA A 847 50.31 -0.60 26.28
C ALA A 847 51.85 -0.52 26.24
N GLY A 848 52.44 -0.16 25.09
CA GLY A 848 53.89 -0.07 24.88
C GLY A 848 54.59 1.11 25.56
N GLY A 849 53.86 2.19 25.90
CA GLY A 849 54.42 3.40 26.54
C GLY A 849 54.91 3.23 27.98
N SER A 850 54.69 2.06 28.60
CA SER A 850 54.98 1.81 30.02
C SER A 850 56.38 1.20 30.29
N LEU A 851 57.17 0.94 29.25
CA LEU A 851 58.44 0.17 29.34
C LEU A 851 59.72 1.00 29.16
N HIS A 852 59.63 2.33 29.03
CA HIS A 852 60.79 3.22 28.86
C HIS A 852 60.94 4.28 29.95
N ILE A 853 60.78 3.90 31.23
CA ILE A 853 61.43 4.62 32.33
C ILE A 853 61.82 3.58 33.39
N ALA A 854 63.07 3.12 33.32
CA ALA A 854 63.78 2.48 34.43
C ALA A 854 65.14 3.18 34.57
#